data_AF-A0A7T2UNS2-F1
#
_entry.id   AF-A0A7T2UNS2-F1
#
_cell.length_a   1.000
_cell.length_b   1.000
_cell.length_c   1.000
_cell.angle_alpha   90.00
_cell.angle_beta   90.00
_cell.angle_gamma   90.00
#
_symmetry.space_group_name_H-M   'P 1'
#
loop_
_entity.id
_entity.type
_entity.pdbx_description
1 polymer ?
#
loop_
_entity_poly.entity_id
_entity_poly.type
_entity_poly.pdbx_seq_one_letter_code
_entity_poly.pdbx_strand_id
1 'polypeptide(L)'
;MSRGLWLAILLCCHAAMAATRLEGQTPLPLTGNQTPQRLDLSTHSWPVGSDDELVIEGNNPSTRPQTLILRIDDDASVNYRSRVNLERIVAPGPFTQRFSLSEWRTSQPRALALEKLTKLYLFMADNAPSMTIHRWYWEPGLTLPEGTIALDLGAAASPRFTGFEALSLGDPRLIGHPTPILRPSGNALVRDGLRNLDGVRLNLAKGRYQLTLWLDDPGEWEYLPHPFERSVLVNGEPIWAEQWQPQEWLTQRYLAGQSREVLPNPDPWKLFGARQGGPVHVTLNHPGGPLTITLVGHSPDAKYLAGLLLAPYPDSTDKTAPSNGDKGHGLQTEADTQRLADATAIVLTKQRQLFLEKWTLAPYSPAPTSQQLSLTPITDAAPTLQIAPLSAADALQQAAQPVLAARGSQLLLEFAIHTATDDPAPLLVIQPPEQAGSPLALTPYYGKWHLVRPQASGTLLAPSDQELVEGIAGLTLLAGVPRRLVLQITVPRDAPAGRYLGNIQLLSQQQLVQLPLTIEVLPLTLPAASKPVGIYVEAPPYLNWLSPNPEALKEQIAAASRCDLERLAKLGISGLSPALPQDEAGMREIMGEAMGLGFVPPLLAYTPLKRWGGDPASQLDQWQTRQQGLTASGLPPLAWSLFDEPDLATLPAITTLAREMKRRDPAVIRAGHFNHPGQVGLLAEVEIALINAGFGADKADVARVRQHKVTPWFYNLGTPRAAGFYLWQSGAEGYLQWHGRMPTALPYDPTDGRESDFMLLGPQACEAHRLSHDLLLLQQAIEDLRWLAWLEQEARYQVEAALLLERLREQLPTRWQVAEQLPSAAWIQWRREIEQLAKGLKTLQTGAKSSS
;
A
#
# COMPACT_ATOMS: atom_id res chain seq x y z
N MET A 1 32.96 29.28 -64.37
CA MET A 1 32.76 28.09 -65.21
C MET A 1 33.47 26.93 -64.49
N SER A 2 32.93 25.78 -64.13
CA SER A 2 31.61 25.17 -64.27
C SER A 2 31.48 24.06 -63.21
N ARG A 3 30.39 24.12 -62.42
CA ARG A 3 29.53 23.04 -61.87
C ARG A 3 30.16 21.82 -61.17
N GLY A 4 30.03 21.85 -59.83
CA GLY A 4 30.01 20.69 -58.96
C GLY A 4 28.69 19.94 -58.98
N LEU A 5 28.79 18.64 -58.74
CA LEU A 5 27.72 17.66 -58.66
C LEU A 5 27.27 17.59 -57.19
N TRP A 6 26.07 18.09 -56.89
CA TRP A 6 25.39 17.79 -55.63
C TRP A 6 24.47 16.60 -55.86
N LEU A 7 24.84 15.44 -55.32
CA LEU A 7 23.94 14.31 -55.12
C LEU A 7 23.60 14.29 -53.63
N ALA A 8 22.51 14.97 -53.25
CA ALA A 8 21.94 14.87 -51.91
C ALA A 8 21.24 13.52 -51.80
N ILE A 9 21.87 12.56 -51.12
CA ILE A 9 21.24 11.32 -50.70
C ILE A 9 20.24 11.67 -49.59
N LEU A 10 18.96 11.69 -49.97
CA LEU A 10 17.81 11.60 -49.08
C LEU A 10 17.86 10.25 -48.36
N LEU A 11 18.59 10.20 -47.25
CA LEU A 11 18.45 9.15 -46.24
C LEU A 11 17.30 9.55 -45.30
N CYS A 12 16.08 9.53 -45.84
CA CYS A 12 14.90 9.33 -45.02
C CYS A 12 14.93 7.87 -44.55
N CYS A 13 15.67 7.58 -43.48
CA CYS A 13 15.34 6.43 -42.65
C CYS A 13 13.96 6.72 -42.02
N HIS A 14 12.89 6.38 -42.74
CA HIS A 14 11.62 6.09 -42.12
C HIS A 14 11.88 4.94 -41.15
N ALA A 15 12.08 5.25 -39.86
CA ALA A 15 11.79 4.28 -38.83
C ALA A 15 10.33 3.87 -39.08
N ALA A 16 10.14 2.63 -39.52
CA ALA A 16 8.85 2.12 -39.94
C ALA A 16 7.82 2.39 -38.84
N MET A 17 6.87 3.29 -39.12
CA MET A 17 5.71 3.52 -38.28
C MET A 17 4.99 2.18 -38.13
N ALA A 18 5.09 1.55 -36.96
CA ALA A 18 4.41 0.29 -36.69
C ALA A 18 2.92 0.53 -36.36
N ALA A 19 2.24 1.28 -37.22
CA ALA A 19 0.81 1.53 -37.17
C ALA A 19 0.01 0.21 -37.04
N THR A 20 -1.23 0.33 -36.58
CA THR A 20 -2.22 -0.77 -36.66
C THR A 20 -2.13 -1.45 -38.03
N ARG A 21 -2.08 -2.78 -38.02
CA ARG A 21 -2.11 -3.59 -39.26
C ARG A 21 -3.46 -4.25 -39.47
N LEU A 22 -4.40 -4.02 -38.56
CA LEU A 22 -5.73 -4.57 -38.58
C LEU A 22 -6.72 -3.55 -39.14
N GLU A 23 -7.59 -4.00 -40.04
CA GLU A 23 -8.73 -3.22 -40.54
C GLU A 23 -9.93 -3.26 -39.57
N GLY A 24 -9.92 -4.22 -38.62
CA GLY A 24 -10.98 -4.42 -37.64
C GLY A 24 -10.66 -5.57 -36.68
N GLN A 25 -11.61 -5.88 -35.79
CA GLN A 25 -11.45 -6.99 -34.85
C GLN A 25 -11.26 -8.32 -35.58
N THR A 26 -10.22 -9.07 -35.21
CA THR A 26 -9.90 -10.37 -35.79
C THR A 26 -9.98 -11.46 -34.71
N PRO A 27 -10.99 -12.35 -34.74
CA PRO A 27 -11.16 -13.36 -33.70
C PRO A 27 -10.04 -14.41 -33.72
N LEU A 28 -9.62 -14.83 -32.53
CA LEU A 28 -8.70 -15.95 -32.34
C LEU A 28 -9.50 -17.22 -31.98
N PRO A 29 -9.09 -18.41 -32.47
CA PRO A 29 -9.79 -19.64 -32.16
C PRO A 29 -9.68 -19.97 -30.67
N LEU A 30 -10.69 -20.65 -30.11
CA LEU A 30 -10.66 -21.15 -28.73
C LEU A 30 -10.35 -22.66 -28.76
N THR A 31 -9.50 -23.13 -27.86
CA THR A 31 -9.27 -24.58 -27.67
C THR A 31 -10.33 -25.25 -26.79
N GLY A 32 -11.21 -24.44 -26.19
CA GLY A 32 -12.30 -24.84 -25.32
C GLY A 32 -12.95 -23.60 -24.69
N ASN A 33 -13.91 -23.76 -23.78
CA ASN A 33 -14.55 -22.64 -23.10
C ASN A 33 -13.94 -22.30 -21.73
N GLN A 34 -12.85 -22.96 -21.33
CA GLN A 34 -12.21 -22.78 -20.02
C GLN A 34 -10.70 -22.66 -20.11
N THR A 35 -10.05 -22.03 -19.13
CA THR A 35 -8.58 -22.09 -19.00
C THR A 35 -8.11 -23.51 -18.61
N PRO A 36 -6.95 -23.98 -19.11
CA PRO A 36 -6.01 -23.25 -19.96
C PRO A 36 -6.43 -23.17 -21.45
N GLN A 37 -6.11 -22.07 -22.12
CA GLN A 37 -6.21 -21.91 -23.58
C GLN A 37 -4.83 -21.93 -24.22
N ARG A 38 -4.70 -22.56 -25.39
CA ARG A 38 -3.42 -22.64 -26.11
C ARG A 38 -3.58 -22.39 -27.59
N LEU A 39 -2.85 -21.42 -28.12
CA LEU A 39 -2.73 -21.23 -29.56
C LEU A 39 -1.33 -21.50 -30.04
N ASP A 40 -1.26 -22.26 -31.13
CA ASP A 40 -0.09 -22.37 -31.96
C ASP A 40 -0.23 -21.39 -33.13
N LEU A 41 0.57 -20.33 -33.09
CA LEU A 41 0.59 -19.28 -34.11
C LEU A 41 1.62 -19.57 -35.22
N SER A 42 2.42 -20.63 -35.10
CA SER A 42 3.47 -20.96 -36.09
C SER A 42 2.94 -21.34 -37.47
N THR A 43 1.65 -21.72 -37.54
CA THR A 43 1.01 -22.21 -38.77
C THR A 43 0.32 -21.11 -39.57
N HIS A 44 0.13 -19.92 -38.99
CA HIS A 44 -0.61 -18.81 -39.60
C HIS A 44 0.06 -17.47 -39.25
N SER A 45 0.40 -16.68 -40.26
CA SER A 45 0.89 -15.31 -40.05
C SER A 45 -0.27 -14.39 -39.67
N TRP A 46 -0.19 -13.73 -38.52
CA TRP A 46 -1.18 -12.74 -38.09
C TRP A 46 -0.69 -11.33 -38.43
N PRO A 47 -1.50 -10.52 -39.15
CA PRO A 47 -1.10 -9.17 -39.55
C PRO A 47 -1.29 -8.19 -38.38
N VAL A 48 -0.56 -8.39 -37.29
CA VAL A 48 -0.58 -7.51 -36.11
C VAL A 48 0.62 -6.56 -36.13
N GLY A 49 0.36 -5.31 -35.75
CA GLY A 49 1.33 -4.24 -35.51
C GLY A 49 1.53 -4.02 -34.00
N SER A 50 2.46 -3.13 -33.65
CA SER A 50 2.75 -2.86 -32.23
C SER A 50 1.70 -1.98 -31.55
N ASP A 51 0.85 -1.28 -32.32
CA ASP A 51 -0.26 -0.50 -31.78
C ASP A 51 -1.52 -1.34 -31.53
N ASP A 52 -1.59 -2.55 -32.09
CA ASP A 52 -2.70 -3.46 -31.92
C ASP A 52 -2.74 -4.05 -30.51
N GLU A 53 -3.88 -4.62 -30.14
CA GLU A 53 -4.13 -5.11 -28.79
C GLU A 53 -4.71 -6.54 -28.81
N LEU A 54 -4.34 -7.35 -27.83
CA LEU A 54 -5.03 -8.60 -27.52
C LEU A 54 -6.12 -8.33 -26.49
N VAL A 55 -7.35 -8.72 -26.81
CA VAL A 55 -8.49 -8.64 -25.89
C VAL A 55 -8.95 -10.04 -25.51
N ILE A 56 -9.20 -10.25 -24.23
CA ILE A 56 -9.70 -11.50 -23.66
C ILE A 56 -10.94 -11.20 -22.83
N GLU A 57 -12.07 -11.82 -23.18
CA GLU A 57 -13.35 -11.68 -22.51
C GLU A 57 -13.75 -13.02 -21.89
N GLY A 58 -14.22 -12.96 -20.65
CA GLY A 58 -14.55 -14.18 -19.90
C GLY A 58 -15.36 -13.91 -18.65
N ASN A 59 -15.49 -14.95 -17.85
CA ASN A 59 -16.11 -14.90 -16.54
C ASN A 59 -15.28 -15.71 -15.54
N ASN A 60 -15.01 -15.10 -14.39
CA ASN A 60 -14.47 -15.79 -13.23
C ASN A 60 -15.62 -16.35 -12.39
N PRO A 61 -15.89 -17.67 -12.41
CA PRO A 61 -17.02 -18.26 -11.68
C PRO A 61 -16.73 -18.42 -10.17
N SER A 62 -15.48 -18.21 -9.75
CA SER A 62 -15.07 -18.29 -8.35
C SER A 62 -15.66 -17.13 -7.55
N THR A 63 -15.95 -17.36 -6.26
CA THR A 63 -16.32 -16.31 -5.31
C THR A 63 -15.13 -15.45 -4.85
N ARG A 64 -13.92 -15.85 -5.23
CA ARG A 64 -12.66 -15.14 -4.96
C ARG A 64 -11.98 -14.67 -6.23
N PRO A 65 -11.21 -13.57 -6.18
CA PRO A 65 -10.32 -13.17 -7.27
C PRO A 65 -9.34 -14.28 -7.63
N GLN A 66 -8.92 -14.30 -8.90
CA GLN A 66 -8.05 -15.34 -9.44
C GLN A 66 -6.96 -14.71 -10.32
N THR A 67 -5.75 -15.27 -10.30
CA THR A 67 -4.63 -14.78 -11.13
C THR A 67 -4.65 -15.46 -12.49
N LEU A 68 -4.92 -14.67 -13.53
CA LEU A 68 -4.86 -15.05 -14.93
C LEU A 68 -3.45 -14.72 -15.47
N ILE A 69 -2.81 -15.70 -16.09
CA ILE A 69 -1.45 -15.59 -16.61
C ILE A 69 -1.49 -15.75 -18.12
N LEU A 70 -1.06 -14.70 -18.84
CA LEU A 70 -0.86 -14.70 -20.28
C LEU A 70 0.63 -14.86 -20.58
N ARG A 71 0.98 -15.98 -21.20
CA ARG A 71 2.31 -16.23 -21.77
C ARG A 71 2.28 -16.06 -23.28
N ILE A 72 3.30 -15.36 -23.80
CA ILE A 72 3.51 -15.17 -25.23
C ILE A 72 4.94 -15.55 -25.60
N ASP A 73 5.08 -16.36 -26.65
CA ASP A 73 6.36 -16.79 -27.20
C ASP A 73 6.51 -16.32 -28.66
N ASP A 74 7.74 -15.98 -29.05
CA ASP A 74 8.21 -15.81 -30.43
C ASP A 74 9.29 -16.85 -30.78
N ASP A 75 9.90 -16.77 -31.97
CA ASP A 75 10.94 -17.71 -32.42
C ASP A 75 12.21 -17.71 -31.55
N ALA A 76 12.48 -16.60 -30.85
CA ALA A 76 13.61 -16.44 -29.93
C ALA A 76 13.31 -16.90 -28.49
N SER A 77 12.09 -17.37 -28.22
CA SER A 77 11.66 -17.77 -26.88
C SER A 77 12.15 -19.18 -26.52
N VAL A 78 13.20 -19.28 -25.70
CA VAL A 78 13.85 -20.54 -25.28
C VAL A 78 13.70 -20.88 -23.80
N ASN A 79 13.42 -19.90 -22.94
CA ASN A 79 13.24 -20.08 -21.50
C ASN A 79 12.29 -19.03 -20.90
N TYR A 80 12.11 -19.03 -19.58
CA TYR A 80 11.22 -18.10 -18.88
C TYR A 80 11.56 -16.62 -19.12
N ARG A 81 12.86 -16.28 -19.19
CA ARG A 81 13.33 -14.89 -19.32
C ARG A 81 13.23 -14.34 -20.74
N SER A 82 13.19 -15.21 -21.74
CA SER A 82 13.13 -14.85 -23.16
C SER A 82 11.71 -14.75 -23.73
N ARG A 83 10.68 -14.95 -22.90
CA ARG A 83 9.26 -14.90 -23.26
C ARG A 83 8.54 -13.83 -22.44
N VAL A 84 7.31 -13.50 -22.82
CA VAL A 84 6.45 -12.59 -22.05
C VAL A 84 5.58 -13.42 -21.10
N ASN A 85 5.47 -12.99 -19.83
CA ASN A 85 4.53 -13.53 -18.86
C ASN A 85 3.84 -12.33 -18.19
N LEU A 86 2.55 -12.13 -18.46
CA LEU A 86 1.74 -11.04 -17.91
C LEU A 86 0.71 -11.63 -16.95
N GLU A 87 0.62 -11.07 -15.75
CA GLU A 87 -0.31 -11.51 -14.73
C GLU A 87 -1.40 -10.44 -14.51
N ARG A 88 -2.64 -10.90 -14.33
CA ARG A 88 -3.79 -10.06 -14.01
C ARG A 88 -4.61 -10.72 -12.91
N ILE A 89 -4.96 -9.96 -11.88
CA ILE A 89 -5.91 -10.40 -10.87
C ILE A 89 -7.29 -10.07 -11.39
N VAL A 90 -8.11 -11.10 -11.58
CA VAL A 90 -9.46 -10.97 -12.13
C VAL A 90 -10.45 -11.19 -11.01
N ALA A 91 -11.29 -10.18 -10.74
CA ALA A 91 -12.37 -10.26 -9.76
C ALA A 91 -13.42 -11.33 -10.12
N PRO A 92 -14.22 -11.83 -9.17
CA PRO A 92 -15.40 -12.64 -9.46
C PRO A 92 -16.35 -11.98 -10.46
N GLY A 93 -16.93 -12.77 -11.37
CA GLY A 93 -17.88 -12.30 -12.38
C GLY A 93 -17.25 -12.03 -13.76
N PRO A 94 -17.95 -11.29 -14.64
CA PRO A 94 -17.49 -11.04 -16.00
C PRO A 94 -16.26 -10.13 -16.02
N PHE A 95 -15.37 -10.34 -16.99
CA PHE A 95 -14.18 -9.54 -17.16
C PHE A 95 -13.83 -9.31 -18.64
N THR A 96 -13.15 -8.19 -18.87
CA THR A 96 -12.42 -7.88 -20.11
C THR A 96 -10.98 -7.55 -19.72
N GLN A 97 -10.02 -8.23 -20.32
CA GLN A 97 -8.59 -7.98 -20.14
C GLN A 97 -7.95 -7.63 -21.47
N ARG A 98 -7.21 -6.53 -21.48
CA ARG A 98 -6.57 -6.00 -22.67
C ARG A 98 -5.09 -5.87 -22.48
N PHE A 99 -4.36 -6.26 -23.51
CA PHE A 99 -2.90 -6.26 -23.52
C PHE A 99 -2.43 -5.57 -24.78
N SER A 100 -1.82 -4.39 -24.63
CA SER A 100 -1.16 -3.71 -25.75
C SER A 100 0.06 -4.52 -26.20
N LEU A 101 0.18 -4.74 -27.52
CA LEU A 101 1.31 -5.50 -28.07
C LEU A 101 2.62 -4.72 -27.97
N SER A 102 2.56 -3.39 -27.87
CA SER A 102 3.74 -2.55 -27.58
C SER A 102 4.40 -2.89 -26.24
N GLU A 103 3.62 -3.46 -25.30
CA GLU A 103 4.07 -3.86 -23.96
C GLU A 103 4.65 -5.28 -23.91
N TRP A 104 4.60 -6.04 -25.00
CA TRP A 104 5.07 -7.43 -25.04
C TRP A 104 6.58 -7.50 -25.08
N ARG A 105 7.18 -7.35 -23.88
CA ARG A 105 8.62 -7.34 -23.65
C ARG A 105 9.01 -8.44 -22.66
N THR A 106 10.10 -9.13 -22.96
CA THR A 106 10.59 -10.22 -22.12
C THR A 106 11.30 -9.70 -20.87
N SER A 107 11.58 -10.56 -19.89
CA SER A 107 12.35 -10.18 -18.68
C SER A 107 13.77 -9.70 -18.98
N GLN A 108 14.29 -10.00 -20.18
CA GLN A 108 15.48 -9.36 -20.74
C GLN A 108 15.00 -8.34 -21.78
N PRO A 109 14.82 -7.05 -21.44
CA PRO A 109 13.86 -6.08 -22.00
C PRO A 109 13.85 -5.93 -23.55
N ARG A 110 13.46 -7.00 -24.23
CA ARG A 110 13.44 -7.22 -25.67
C ARG A 110 11.98 -7.30 -26.07
N ALA A 111 11.58 -6.51 -27.07
CA ALA A 111 10.26 -6.66 -27.68
C ALA A 111 10.16 -8.01 -28.38
N LEU A 112 8.99 -8.65 -28.29
CA LEU A 112 8.71 -9.83 -29.10
C LEU A 112 8.65 -9.45 -30.59
N ALA A 113 9.16 -10.33 -31.44
CA ALA A 113 8.99 -10.21 -32.89
C ALA A 113 7.55 -10.60 -33.25
N LEU A 114 6.67 -9.61 -33.43
CA LEU A 114 5.23 -9.81 -33.61
C LEU A 114 4.89 -10.61 -34.88
N GLU A 115 5.72 -10.50 -35.93
CA GLU A 115 5.60 -11.28 -37.16
C GLU A 115 6.09 -12.74 -37.01
N LYS A 116 6.69 -13.07 -35.87
CA LYS A 116 7.23 -14.40 -35.56
C LYS A 116 6.69 -14.98 -34.26
N LEU A 117 5.50 -14.56 -33.85
CA LEU A 117 4.82 -15.16 -32.70
C LEU A 117 4.60 -16.65 -32.96
N THR A 118 4.92 -17.46 -31.97
CA THR A 118 4.79 -18.92 -32.07
C THR A 118 3.66 -19.44 -31.19
N LYS A 119 3.47 -18.88 -29.98
CA LYS A 119 2.48 -19.40 -29.03
C LYS A 119 1.84 -18.30 -28.20
N LEU A 120 0.54 -18.49 -27.93
CA LEU A 120 -0.18 -17.83 -26.83
C LEU A 120 -0.68 -18.90 -25.87
N TYR A 121 -0.46 -18.69 -24.58
CA TYR A 121 -0.94 -19.58 -23.53
C TYR A 121 -1.59 -18.77 -22.41
N LEU A 122 -2.86 -19.05 -22.15
CA LEU A 122 -3.62 -18.40 -21.10
C LEU A 122 -3.96 -19.44 -20.03
N PHE A 123 -3.49 -19.26 -18.81
CA PHE A 123 -3.63 -20.25 -17.75
C PHE A 123 -3.75 -19.60 -16.38
N MET A 124 -4.06 -20.40 -15.37
CA MET A 124 -4.24 -19.95 -14.00
C MET A 124 -2.97 -20.22 -13.19
N ALA A 125 -2.78 -19.50 -12.07
CA ALA A 125 -1.80 -19.89 -11.07
C ALA A 125 -2.03 -21.34 -10.58
N ASP A 126 -1.00 -21.98 -10.03
CA ASP A 126 -1.07 -23.38 -9.61
C ASP A 126 -2.22 -23.62 -8.61
N ASN A 127 -3.02 -24.66 -8.86
CA ASN A 127 -4.22 -25.05 -8.08
C ASN A 127 -5.39 -24.04 -8.08
N ALA A 128 -5.34 -22.97 -8.88
CA ALA A 128 -6.46 -22.06 -9.02
C ALA A 128 -7.59 -22.66 -9.91
N PRO A 129 -8.87 -22.42 -9.59
CA PRO A 129 -10.01 -22.81 -10.42
C PRO A 129 -9.93 -22.23 -11.83
N SER A 130 -10.37 -23.00 -12.83
CA SER A 130 -10.47 -22.54 -14.21
C SER A 130 -11.46 -21.36 -14.37
N MET A 131 -11.12 -20.44 -15.28
CA MET A 131 -12.02 -19.38 -15.74
C MET A 131 -12.76 -19.80 -16.99
N THR A 132 -13.94 -19.23 -17.21
CA THR A 132 -14.65 -19.37 -18.49
C THR A 132 -14.14 -18.31 -19.46
N ILE A 133 -13.78 -18.71 -20.68
CA ILE A 133 -13.35 -17.81 -21.76
C ILE A 133 -14.46 -17.77 -22.80
N HIS A 134 -14.96 -16.57 -23.09
CA HIS A 134 -16.00 -16.33 -24.09
C HIS A 134 -15.39 -15.97 -25.45
N ARG A 135 -14.35 -15.13 -25.43
CA ARG A 135 -13.68 -14.66 -26.65
C ARG A 135 -12.27 -14.22 -26.34
N TRP A 136 -11.41 -14.34 -27.34
CA TRP A 136 -10.23 -13.51 -27.45
C TRP A 136 -9.98 -13.16 -28.91
N TYR A 137 -9.47 -11.96 -29.15
CA TYR A 137 -9.36 -11.41 -30.49
C TYR A 137 -8.30 -10.32 -30.53
N TRP A 138 -7.76 -10.09 -31.71
CA TRP A 138 -6.94 -8.91 -31.98
C TRP A 138 -7.85 -7.71 -32.25
N GLU A 139 -7.54 -6.58 -31.64
CA GLU A 139 -8.23 -5.31 -31.87
C GLU A 139 -7.24 -4.28 -32.44
N PRO A 140 -7.62 -3.52 -33.49
CA PRO A 140 -6.78 -2.44 -33.99
C PRO A 140 -6.47 -1.41 -32.89
N GLY A 141 -5.26 -0.87 -32.95
CA GLY A 141 -4.84 0.23 -32.10
C GLY A 141 -5.65 1.52 -32.26
N LEU A 142 -5.39 2.48 -31.37
CA LEU A 142 -6.00 3.80 -31.40
C LEU A 142 -5.65 4.53 -32.70
N THR A 143 -6.66 4.93 -33.46
CA THR A 143 -6.48 5.78 -34.64
C THR A 143 -6.85 7.22 -34.29
N LEU A 144 -5.94 8.16 -34.57
CA LEU A 144 -6.13 9.58 -34.30
C LEU A 144 -6.52 10.35 -35.58
N PRO A 145 -7.29 11.46 -35.46
CA PRO A 145 -7.63 12.32 -36.59
C PRO A 145 -6.41 12.84 -37.35
N GLU A 146 -6.56 13.05 -38.65
CA GLU A 146 -5.51 13.64 -39.49
C GLU A 146 -5.05 15.01 -38.97
N GLY A 147 -3.76 15.31 -39.12
CA GLY A 147 -3.17 16.57 -38.63
C GLY A 147 -2.89 16.61 -37.12
N THR A 148 -3.10 15.49 -36.43
CA THR A 148 -2.72 15.33 -35.02
C THR A 148 -1.27 14.89 -34.91
N ILE A 149 -0.53 15.49 -33.97
CA ILE A 149 0.80 15.05 -33.57
C ILE A 149 0.67 14.46 -32.16
N ALA A 150 1.03 13.19 -32.00
CA ALA A 150 0.98 12.49 -30.72
C ALA A 150 2.34 11.85 -30.46
N LEU A 151 3.02 12.29 -29.39
CA LEU A 151 4.37 11.89 -29.04
C LEU A 151 4.38 11.26 -27.65
N ASP A 152 4.99 10.10 -27.53
CA ASP A 152 5.23 9.36 -26.29
C ASP A 152 6.72 9.41 -25.96
N LEU A 153 7.07 10.02 -24.84
CA LEU A 153 8.44 10.35 -24.49
C LEU A 153 9.00 9.31 -23.52
N GLY A 154 10.17 8.76 -23.82
CA GLY A 154 10.74 7.73 -22.96
C GLY A 154 12.01 7.11 -23.50
N ALA A 155 12.44 6.01 -22.90
CA ALA A 155 13.57 5.24 -23.44
C ALA A 155 13.18 4.60 -24.78
N ALA A 156 14.14 4.44 -25.70
CA ALA A 156 13.87 3.79 -26.99
C ALA A 156 13.35 2.34 -26.86
N ALA A 157 13.67 1.69 -25.74
CA ALA A 157 13.21 0.35 -25.41
C ALA A 157 11.91 0.32 -24.61
N SER A 158 11.30 1.48 -24.30
CA SER A 158 10.02 1.54 -23.62
C SER A 158 8.86 1.12 -24.54
N PRO A 159 7.78 0.56 -23.99
CA PRO A 159 6.54 0.40 -24.74
C PRO A 159 5.93 1.76 -25.04
N ARG A 160 5.39 1.95 -26.24
CA ARG A 160 4.68 3.18 -26.61
C ARG A 160 3.17 3.06 -26.39
N PHE A 161 2.51 4.17 -26.15
CA PHE A 161 1.07 4.30 -26.18
C PHE A 161 0.56 4.14 -27.61
N THR A 162 -0.53 3.39 -27.77
CA THR A 162 -1.11 3.09 -29.08
C THR A 162 -1.50 4.39 -29.80
N GLY A 163 -1.12 4.50 -31.08
CA GLY A 163 -1.35 5.69 -31.90
C GLY A 163 -0.35 6.84 -31.69
N PHE A 164 0.64 6.68 -30.80
CA PHE A 164 1.67 7.69 -30.55
C PHE A 164 3.00 7.33 -31.21
N GLU A 165 3.75 8.35 -31.60
CA GLU A 165 5.14 8.24 -32.06
C GLU A 165 6.08 8.26 -30.85
N ALA A 166 7.01 7.31 -30.75
CA ALA A 166 8.01 7.32 -29.70
C ALA A 166 9.04 8.43 -29.94
N LEU A 167 9.30 9.25 -28.91
CA LEU A 167 10.30 10.31 -28.90
C LEU A 167 11.33 10.02 -27.82
N SER A 168 12.47 9.49 -28.23
CA SER A 168 13.52 9.00 -27.33
C SER A 168 14.82 9.80 -27.43
N LEU A 169 15.75 9.53 -26.50
CA LEU A 169 17.06 10.17 -26.48
C LEU A 169 17.76 10.15 -27.85
N GLY A 170 18.31 11.29 -28.25
CA GLY A 170 19.01 11.46 -29.53
C GLY A 170 18.12 11.96 -30.67
N ASP A 171 16.80 12.03 -30.48
CA ASP A 171 15.91 12.67 -31.46
C ASP A 171 16.22 14.19 -31.57
N PRO A 172 16.41 14.74 -32.77
CA PRO A 172 16.77 16.14 -32.96
C PRO A 172 15.67 17.14 -32.56
N ARG A 173 14.44 16.68 -32.32
CA ARG A 173 13.33 17.51 -31.80
C ARG A 173 13.49 17.80 -30.31
N LEU A 174 14.24 16.98 -29.56
CA LEU A 174 14.46 17.17 -28.12
C LEU A 174 15.48 18.28 -27.86
N ILE A 175 15.24 19.08 -26.83
CA ILE A 175 16.13 20.16 -26.38
C ILE A 175 16.65 19.82 -24.98
N GLY A 176 17.96 19.99 -24.76
CA GLY A 176 18.61 19.77 -23.48
C GLY A 176 19.24 18.39 -23.33
N HIS A 177 19.41 17.94 -22.09
CA HIS A 177 20.02 16.66 -21.72
C HIS A 177 19.05 15.81 -20.89
N PRO A 178 17.96 15.32 -21.50
CA PRO A 178 16.95 14.57 -20.79
C PRO A 178 17.47 13.20 -20.32
N THR A 179 16.85 12.67 -19.28
CA THR A 179 17.08 11.31 -18.78
C THR A 179 15.75 10.55 -18.77
N PRO A 180 15.68 9.32 -19.30
CA PRO A 180 14.47 8.52 -19.28
C PRO A 180 14.16 8.01 -17.87
N ILE A 181 12.87 7.91 -17.59
CA ILE A 181 12.30 7.42 -16.34
C ILE A 181 11.30 6.30 -16.66
N LEU A 182 11.19 5.30 -15.78
CA LEU A 182 10.21 4.22 -15.87
C LEU A 182 9.49 4.04 -14.52
N ARG A 183 8.17 3.84 -14.59
CA ARG A 183 7.15 3.75 -13.54
C ARG A 183 6.11 2.68 -13.93
N PRO A 184 6.36 1.39 -13.65
CA PRO A 184 5.61 0.25 -14.22
C PRO A 184 4.11 0.16 -13.86
N SER A 185 3.57 1.10 -13.08
CA SER A 185 2.18 1.14 -12.60
C SER A 185 1.18 1.76 -13.58
N GLY A 186 1.63 2.66 -14.45
CA GLY A 186 0.79 3.40 -15.39
C GLY A 186 0.39 2.60 -16.65
N ASN A 187 -0.52 3.19 -17.44
CA ASN A 187 -0.63 2.82 -18.86
C ASN A 187 0.63 3.29 -19.62
N ALA A 188 0.81 2.86 -20.88
CA ALA A 188 2.02 3.20 -21.64
C ALA A 188 2.32 4.70 -21.74
N LEU A 189 1.32 5.60 -21.68
CA LEU A 189 1.55 7.05 -21.82
C LEU A 189 2.13 7.73 -20.57
N VAL A 190 1.93 7.14 -19.38
CA VAL A 190 2.32 7.76 -18.10
C VAL A 190 3.26 6.88 -17.28
N ARG A 191 3.58 5.68 -17.77
CA ARG A 191 4.54 4.79 -17.13
C ARG A 191 5.98 5.19 -17.39
N ASP A 192 6.24 6.07 -18.33
CA ASP A 192 7.57 6.57 -18.63
C ASP A 192 7.52 8.01 -19.09
N GLY A 193 8.71 8.59 -19.24
CA GLY A 193 8.89 9.98 -19.53
C GLY A 193 10.35 10.36 -19.63
N LEU A 194 10.59 11.61 -20.02
CA LEU A 194 11.89 12.24 -19.98
C LEU A 194 11.91 13.32 -18.88
N ARG A 195 12.78 13.16 -17.88
CA ARG A 195 13.10 14.22 -16.91
C ARG A 195 14.26 15.08 -17.40
N ASN A 196 14.42 16.27 -16.82
CA ASN A 196 15.45 17.24 -17.21
C ASN A 196 15.39 17.61 -18.71
N LEU A 197 14.19 17.59 -19.28
CA LEU A 197 13.95 17.97 -20.67
C LEU A 197 13.77 19.49 -20.75
N ASP A 198 14.61 20.20 -21.51
CA ASP A 198 14.44 21.65 -21.63
C ASP A 198 13.31 22.02 -22.61
N GLY A 199 12.97 21.12 -23.54
CA GLY A 199 11.84 21.35 -24.44
C GLY A 199 11.76 20.41 -25.65
N VAL A 200 10.74 20.65 -26.48
CA VAL A 200 10.49 19.93 -27.74
C VAL A 200 10.26 20.95 -28.86
N ARG A 201 10.88 20.73 -30.03
CA ARG A 201 10.69 21.54 -31.24
C ARG A 201 9.95 20.76 -32.31
N LEU A 202 8.84 21.29 -32.77
CA LEU A 202 7.97 20.73 -33.81
C LEU A 202 7.81 21.70 -34.98
N ASN A 203 7.35 21.22 -36.13
CA ASN A 203 6.94 22.05 -37.26
C ASN A 203 5.45 21.86 -37.50
N LEU A 204 4.71 22.96 -37.63
CA LEU A 204 3.26 22.95 -37.73
C LEU A 204 2.76 23.71 -38.95
N ALA A 205 1.63 23.26 -39.50
CA ALA A 205 0.84 24.08 -40.40
C ALA A 205 0.16 25.23 -39.65
N LYS A 206 -0.21 26.28 -40.37
CA LYS A 206 -1.06 27.36 -39.82
C LYS A 206 -2.40 26.77 -39.39
N GLY A 207 -2.84 27.07 -38.17
CA GLY A 207 -4.12 26.57 -37.66
C GLY A 207 -4.31 26.83 -36.18
N ARG A 208 -5.48 26.41 -35.69
CA ARG A 208 -5.81 26.39 -34.27
C ARG A 208 -5.68 24.97 -33.74
N TYR A 209 -4.99 24.83 -32.62
CA TYR A 209 -4.69 23.54 -32.01
C TYR A 209 -5.01 23.53 -30.52
N GLN A 210 -5.27 22.35 -29.98
CA GLN A 210 -5.21 22.08 -28.55
C GLN A 210 -3.94 21.28 -28.27
N LEU A 211 -3.08 21.84 -27.42
CA LEU A 211 -1.92 21.18 -26.85
C LEU A 211 -2.33 20.52 -25.54
N THR A 212 -2.04 19.24 -25.41
CA THR A 212 -2.13 18.47 -24.16
C THR A 212 -0.75 17.96 -23.80
N LEU A 213 -0.32 18.22 -22.57
CA LEU A 213 0.97 17.76 -22.03
C LEU A 213 0.73 16.91 -20.78
N TRP A 214 1.40 15.77 -20.66
CA TRP A 214 1.42 14.97 -19.43
C TRP A 214 2.71 15.28 -18.66
N LEU A 215 2.60 16.16 -17.67
CA LEU A 215 3.72 16.79 -16.97
C LEU A 215 4.08 16.14 -15.64
N ASP A 216 3.29 15.18 -15.16
CA ASP A 216 3.50 14.58 -13.85
C ASP A 216 4.11 13.18 -13.95
N ASP A 217 5.24 12.98 -13.28
CA ASP A 217 5.77 11.67 -12.97
C ASP A 217 4.95 11.10 -11.78
N PRO A 218 4.32 9.91 -11.94
CA PRO A 218 3.48 9.31 -10.91
C PRO A 218 4.25 8.84 -9.66
N GLY A 219 5.58 8.84 -9.69
CA GLY A 219 6.42 8.40 -8.59
C GLY A 219 6.57 6.87 -8.49
N GLU A 220 7.46 6.45 -7.62
CA GLU A 220 7.80 5.05 -7.35
C GLU A 220 8.04 4.89 -5.84
N TRP A 221 8.13 3.64 -5.38
CA TRP A 221 8.43 3.27 -3.99
C TRP A 221 9.30 4.26 -3.20
N GLU A 222 8.74 4.82 -2.12
CA GLU A 222 9.30 5.83 -1.23
C GLU A 222 9.74 7.15 -1.90
N TYR A 223 9.26 7.45 -3.11
CA TYR A 223 9.66 8.64 -3.85
C TYR A 223 8.54 9.22 -4.72
N LEU A 224 8.10 10.41 -4.33
CA LEU A 224 7.26 11.27 -5.15
C LEU A 224 8.09 12.47 -5.65
N PRO A 225 8.16 12.69 -6.97
CA PRO A 225 8.71 13.92 -7.55
C PRO A 225 8.00 15.15 -6.98
N HIS A 226 8.79 16.11 -6.50
CA HIS A 226 8.31 17.25 -5.70
C HIS A 226 8.69 18.60 -6.35
N PRO A 227 8.26 18.88 -7.59
CA PRO A 227 8.50 20.18 -8.17
C PRO A 227 7.65 21.25 -7.46
N PHE A 228 8.30 22.21 -6.81
CA PHE A 228 7.62 23.39 -6.26
C PHE A 228 7.37 24.50 -7.28
N GLU A 229 8.19 24.63 -8.31
CA GLU A 229 8.07 25.67 -9.34
C GLU A 229 8.35 25.09 -10.73
N ARG A 230 7.37 25.22 -11.63
CA ARG A 230 7.49 24.82 -13.03
C ARG A 230 6.60 25.66 -13.95
N SER A 231 7.02 25.84 -15.19
CA SER A 231 6.24 26.51 -16.22
C SER A 231 6.51 25.94 -17.61
N VAL A 232 5.52 26.11 -18.49
CA VAL A 232 5.58 25.74 -19.89
C VAL A 232 5.47 26.99 -20.73
N LEU A 233 6.43 27.18 -21.63
CA LEU A 233 6.44 28.28 -22.58
C LEU A 233 6.26 27.73 -24.00
N VAL A 234 5.50 28.46 -24.82
CA VAL A 234 5.38 28.20 -26.25
C VAL A 234 5.97 29.39 -26.99
N ASN A 235 7.02 29.15 -27.79
CA ASN A 235 7.75 30.18 -28.52
C ASN A 235 8.23 31.34 -27.63
N GLY A 236 8.56 31.05 -26.36
CA GLY A 236 9.02 32.03 -25.38
C GLY A 236 7.90 32.68 -24.54
N GLU A 237 6.63 32.45 -24.86
CA GLU A 237 5.50 32.99 -24.10
C GLU A 237 4.98 31.95 -23.08
N PRO A 238 4.80 32.29 -21.80
CA PRO A 238 4.29 31.36 -20.79
C PRO A 238 2.81 31.04 -21.06
N ILE A 239 2.49 29.76 -21.18
CA ILE A 239 1.12 29.28 -21.39
C ILE A 239 0.53 28.57 -20.17
N TRP A 240 1.40 28.12 -19.26
CA TRP A 240 1.03 27.44 -18.02
C TRP A 240 2.16 27.59 -17.01
N ALA A 241 1.81 27.73 -15.73
CA ALA A 241 2.76 27.78 -14.64
C ALA A 241 2.13 27.23 -13.36
N GLU A 242 2.97 26.67 -12.50
CA GLU A 242 2.60 26.10 -11.21
C GLU A 242 3.67 26.49 -10.19
N GLN A 243 3.21 26.95 -9.02
CA GLN A 243 4.06 27.30 -7.90
C GLN A 243 3.40 26.83 -6.60
N TRP A 244 4.17 26.14 -5.75
CA TRP A 244 3.73 25.61 -4.46
C TRP A 244 4.65 26.09 -3.35
N GLN A 245 4.07 26.36 -2.19
CA GLN A 245 4.85 26.35 -0.94
C GLN A 245 5.02 24.89 -0.46
N PRO A 246 6.12 24.52 0.23
CA PRO A 246 6.35 23.13 0.67
C PRO A 246 5.19 22.52 1.45
N GLN A 247 4.60 23.27 2.39
CA GLN A 247 3.45 22.80 3.17
C GLN A 247 2.18 22.66 2.34
N GLU A 248 2.01 23.52 1.34
CA GLU A 248 0.88 23.45 0.41
C GLU A 248 1.00 22.21 -0.47
N TRP A 249 2.20 21.94 -1.00
CA TRP A 249 2.49 20.72 -1.75
C TRP A 249 2.24 19.46 -0.91
N LEU A 250 2.67 19.46 0.36
CA LEU A 250 2.44 18.34 1.27
C LEU A 250 0.94 18.05 1.44
N THR A 251 0.16 19.08 1.73
CA THR A 251 -1.28 18.94 2.05
C THR A 251 -2.15 18.70 0.83
N GLN A 252 -1.88 19.39 -0.29
CA GLN A 252 -2.72 19.34 -1.49
C GLN A 252 -2.29 18.27 -2.49
N ARG A 253 -1.02 17.85 -2.50
CA ARG A 253 -0.50 16.84 -3.43
C ARG A 253 -0.14 15.53 -2.75
N TYR A 254 0.79 15.52 -1.81
CA TYR A 254 1.23 14.26 -1.17
C TYR A 254 0.11 13.61 -0.35
N LEU A 255 -0.63 14.40 0.44
CA LEU A 255 -1.76 13.93 1.25
C LEU A 255 -3.11 14.02 0.52
N ALA A 256 -3.10 14.18 -0.81
CA ALA A 256 -4.31 14.30 -1.62
C ALA A 256 -5.22 13.06 -1.45
N GLY A 257 -6.39 13.25 -0.86
CA GLY A 257 -7.33 12.16 -0.56
C GLY A 257 -7.45 11.83 0.93
N GLN A 258 -6.56 12.36 1.78
CA GLN A 258 -6.61 12.14 3.24
C GLN A 258 -7.95 12.53 3.87
N SER A 259 -8.63 13.57 3.38
CA SER A 259 -9.96 14.00 3.85
C SER A 259 -11.11 13.43 3.01
N ARG A 260 -10.86 13.02 1.77
CA ARG A 260 -11.87 12.46 0.86
C ARG A 260 -12.28 11.06 1.28
N GLU A 261 -13.54 10.87 1.63
CA GLU A 261 -14.12 9.55 1.83
C GLU A 261 -14.52 8.92 0.50
N VAL A 262 -14.23 7.63 0.35
CA VAL A 262 -14.49 6.88 -0.86
C VAL A 262 -15.57 5.85 -0.58
N LEU A 263 -16.74 6.00 -1.19
CA LEU A 263 -17.82 5.01 -1.08
C LEU A 263 -17.31 3.61 -1.48
N PRO A 264 -17.89 2.51 -0.95
CA PRO A 264 -17.42 1.16 -1.27
C PRO A 264 -17.49 0.74 -2.75
N ASN A 265 -18.32 1.42 -3.55
CA ASN A 265 -18.42 1.20 -5.00
C ASN A 265 -18.23 2.50 -5.79
N PRO A 266 -17.03 3.10 -5.76
CA PRO A 266 -16.79 4.38 -6.42
C PRO A 266 -16.36 4.15 -7.88
N ASP A 267 -16.31 5.22 -8.69
CA ASP A 267 -15.66 5.19 -10.01
C ASP A 267 -14.14 5.40 -9.85
N PRO A 268 -13.28 4.36 -10.02
CA PRO A 268 -11.84 4.47 -9.78
C PRO A 268 -11.16 5.49 -10.72
N TRP A 269 -11.71 5.69 -11.93
CA TRP A 269 -11.19 6.67 -12.86
C TRP A 269 -11.33 8.10 -12.32
N LYS A 270 -12.50 8.44 -11.76
CA LYS A 270 -12.74 9.77 -11.17
C LYS A 270 -11.94 9.98 -9.87
N LEU A 271 -11.58 8.92 -9.18
CA LEU A 271 -10.78 9.01 -7.96
C LEU A 271 -9.30 9.23 -8.27
N PHE A 272 -8.76 8.45 -9.20
CA PHE A 272 -7.32 8.30 -9.39
C PHE A 272 -6.91 8.51 -10.85
N GLY A 273 -7.54 7.78 -11.78
CA GLY A 273 -7.09 7.71 -13.18
C GLY A 273 -7.11 9.06 -13.92
N ALA A 274 -8.12 9.89 -13.71
CA ALA A 274 -8.32 11.14 -14.45
C ALA A 274 -7.20 12.19 -14.23
N ARG A 275 -6.49 12.10 -13.10
CA ARG A 275 -5.36 13.00 -12.76
C ARG A 275 -3.99 12.38 -13.06
N GLN A 276 -3.92 11.10 -13.43
CA GLN A 276 -2.64 10.44 -13.68
C GLN A 276 -1.89 11.11 -14.84
N GLY A 277 -0.60 11.35 -14.63
CA GLY A 277 0.25 12.06 -15.58
C GLY A 277 0.03 13.57 -15.67
N GLY A 278 -0.89 14.15 -14.88
CA GLY A 278 -1.09 15.59 -14.79
C GLY A 278 -1.34 16.27 -16.14
N PRO A 279 -2.41 15.91 -16.87
CA PRO A 279 -2.68 16.46 -18.19
C PRO A 279 -2.98 17.97 -18.11
N VAL A 280 -2.27 18.77 -18.89
CA VAL A 280 -2.49 20.21 -19.05
C VAL A 280 -2.96 20.49 -20.47
N HIS A 281 -4.12 21.12 -20.61
CA HIS A 281 -4.73 21.45 -21.90
C HIS A 281 -4.66 22.95 -22.18
N VAL A 282 -4.09 23.35 -23.32
CA VAL A 282 -4.02 24.75 -23.76
C VAL A 282 -4.44 24.86 -25.22
N THR A 283 -5.29 25.85 -25.53
CA THR A 283 -5.64 26.15 -26.92
C THR A 283 -4.72 27.23 -27.48
N LEU A 284 -4.15 26.99 -28.67
CA LEU A 284 -3.19 27.88 -29.30
C LEU A 284 -3.54 28.15 -30.77
N ASN A 285 -3.36 29.40 -31.20
CA ASN A 285 -3.41 29.80 -32.60
C ASN A 285 -1.98 29.88 -33.12
N HIS A 286 -1.62 29.06 -34.10
CA HIS A 286 -0.26 29.01 -34.63
C HIS A 286 -0.18 29.54 -36.07
N PRO A 287 0.76 30.46 -36.39
CA PRO A 287 0.88 31.04 -37.73
C PRO A 287 1.46 30.06 -38.78
N GLY A 288 1.96 28.91 -38.34
CA GLY A 288 2.70 27.94 -39.15
C GLY A 288 4.21 28.08 -38.98
N GLY A 289 4.97 27.01 -39.25
CA GLY A 289 6.41 26.95 -39.03
C GLY A 289 6.81 26.30 -37.69
N PRO A 290 7.98 26.65 -37.13
CA PRO A 290 8.49 26.00 -35.92
C PRO A 290 7.68 26.40 -34.68
N LEU A 291 7.29 25.40 -33.90
CA LEU A 291 6.76 25.52 -32.55
C LEU A 291 7.81 25.00 -31.57
N THR A 292 8.27 25.82 -30.64
CA THR A 292 9.15 25.41 -29.55
C THR A 292 8.37 25.42 -28.24
N ILE A 293 8.25 24.26 -27.63
CA ILE A 293 7.71 24.09 -26.27
C ILE A 293 8.91 23.99 -25.34
N THR A 294 9.00 24.89 -24.36
CA THR A 294 10.09 24.93 -23.38
C THR A 294 9.54 24.60 -22.00
N LEU A 295 10.20 23.70 -21.27
CA LEU A 295 9.90 23.38 -19.88
C LEU A 295 10.91 24.11 -18.98
N VAL A 296 10.41 24.88 -18.03
CA VAL A 296 11.24 25.67 -17.10
C VAL A 296 10.90 25.26 -15.69
N GLY A 297 11.91 25.10 -14.84
CA GLY A 297 11.72 24.75 -13.44
C GLY A 297 13.03 24.66 -12.67
N HIS A 298 12.91 24.68 -11.34
CA HIS A 298 14.04 24.69 -10.40
C HIS A 298 14.75 23.33 -10.23
N SER A 299 14.18 22.24 -10.75
CA SER A 299 14.73 20.88 -10.60
C SER A 299 14.60 20.05 -11.90
N PRO A 300 15.34 18.93 -12.02
CA PRO A 300 15.15 17.96 -13.10
C PRO A 300 13.70 17.46 -13.23
N ASP A 301 13.02 17.26 -12.10
CA ASP A 301 11.65 16.74 -12.04
C ASP A 301 10.61 17.78 -12.44
N ALA A 302 10.91 19.08 -12.24
CA ALA A 302 10.09 20.18 -12.74
C ALA A 302 10.08 20.27 -14.28
N LYS A 303 11.03 19.59 -14.93
CA LYS A 303 11.21 19.50 -16.38
C LYS A 303 10.94 18.07 -16.88
N TYR A 304 9.84 17.49 -16.42
CA TYR A 304 9.37 16.17 -16.81
C TYR A 304 8.27 16.26 -17.87
N LEU A 305 8.31 15.34 -18.84
CA LEU A 305 7.26 15.17 -19.84
C LEU A 305 7.15 13.69 -20.22
N ALA A 306 5.96 13.13 -20.04
CA ALA A 306 5.63 11.76 -20.45
C ALA A 306 5.03 11.71 -21.86
N GLY A 307 4.13 12.64 -22.19
CA GLY A 307 3.44 12.66 -23.47
C GLY A 307 3.10 14.06 -23.94
N LEU A 308 2.97 14.21 -25.26
CA LEU A 308 2.55 15.43 -25.92
C LEU A 308 1.53 15.09 -27.00
N LEU A 309 0.36 15.74 -26.94
CA LEU A 309 -0.66 15.65 -27.98
C LEU A 309 -0.99 17.04 -28.49
N LEU A 310 -0.83 17.26 -29.78
CA LEU A 310 -1.25 18.47 -30.45
C LEU A 310 -2.33 18.12 -31.48
N ALA A 311 -3.56 18.51 -31.18
CA ALA A 311 -4.75 18.15 -31.95
C ALA A 311 -5.33 19.38 -32.66
N PRO A 312 -5.76 19.29 -33.93
CA PRO A 312 -6.55 20.34 -34.57
C PRO A 312 -7.79 20.67 -33.73
N TYR A 313 -8.06 21.96 -33.53
CA TYR A 313 -9.16 22.42 -32.69
C TYR A 313 -10.15 23.24 -33.52
N PRO A 314 -11.46 22.94 -33.46
CA PRO A 314 -12.45 23.59 -34.31
C PRO A 314 -12.58 25.09 -34.00
N ASP A 315 -12.84 25.88 -35.04
CA ASP A 315 -13.23 27.28 -34.88
C ASP A 315 -14.63 27.37 -34.27
N SER A 316 -14.82 28.27 -33.30
CA SER A 316 -16.12 28.47 -32.65
C SER A 316 -17.09 29.15 -33.62
N THR A 317 -17.88 28.38 -34.35
CA THR A 317 -18.94 28.91 -35.22
C THR A 317 -20.32 28.97 -34.56
N ASP A 318 -20.48 28.52 -33.31
CA ASP A 318 -21.78 28.56 -32.62
C ASP A 318 -21.96 29.84 -31.81
N LYS A 319 -22.59 30.83 -32.43
CA LYS A 319 -23.20 31.99 -31.76
C LYS A 319 -24.50 31.59 -31.05
N THR A 320 -24.42 30.88 -29.93
CA THR A 320 -25.51 30.82 -28.94
C THR A 320 -24.92 30.86 -27.54
N ALA A 321 -24.57 32.06 -27.09
CA ALA A 321 -24.27 32.33 -25.70
C ALA A 321 -25.57 32.59 -24.93
N PRO A 322 -25.74 32.07 -23.69
CA PRO A 322 -26.46 32.77 -22.66
C PRO A 322 -25.52 33.74 -21.95
N SER A 323 -26.03 34.95 -21.73
CA SER A 323 -25.37 36.10 -21.12
C SER A 323 -25.24 36.00 -19.59
N ASN A 324 -24.12 36.55 -19.11
CA ASN A 324 -23.87 37.29 -17.85
C ASN A 324 -24.43 36.78 -16.50
N GLY A 325 -23.52 36.64 -15.53
CA GLY A 325 -23.85 36.79 -14.11
C GLY A 325 -22.73 36.36 -13.15
N ASP A 326 -22.27 37.34 -12.36
CA ASP A 326 -21.57 37.24 -11.06
C ASP A 326 -20.09 36.85 -10.91
N LYS A 327 -19.36 37.80 -10.32
CA LYS A 327 -18.04 37.67 -9.71
C LYS A 327 -18.22 37.11 -8.30
N GLY A 328 -17.71 35.92 -8.03
CA GLY A 328 -17.63 35.36 -6.69
C GLY A 328 -16.45 34.40 -6.58
N HIS A 329 -15.53 34.67 -5.66
CA HIS A 329 -14.47 33.76 -5.27
C HIS A 329 -15.06 32.50 -4.63
N GLY A 330 -14.80 31.34 -5.22
CA GLY A 330 -15.14 30.04 -4.65
C GLY A 330 -14.78 28.92 -5.62
N LEU A 331 -14.08 27.90 -5.12
CA LEU A 331 -13.80 26.64 -5.80
C LEU A 331 -15.10 26.04 -6.37
N GLN A 332 -15.34 26.25 -7.66
CA GLN A 332 -16.36 25.60 -8.46
C GLN A 332 -15.68 24.98 -9.68
N THR A 333 -16.02 23.73 -9.92
CA THR A 333 -15.50 22.81 -10.93
C THR A 333 -15.62 23.37 -12.35
N GLU A 334 -14.51 23.80 -12.96
CA GLU A 334 -14.41 24.30 -14.35
C GLU A 334 -14.42 23.19 -15.43
N ALA A 335 -14.70 21.93 -15.07
CA ALA A 335 -14.62 20.79 -15.99
C ALA A 335 -15.79 20.68 -17.00
N ASP A 336 -16.84 21.49 -16.91
CA ASP A 336 -18.07 21.32 -17.70
C ASP A 336 -18.29 22.33 -18.84
N THR A 337 -17.30 23.16 -19.24
CA THR A 337 -17.54 24.11 -20.36
C THR A 337 -16.36 24.41 -21.28
N GLN A 338 -15.41 23.49 -21.46
CA GLN A 338 -14.43 23.59 -22.55
C GLN A 338 -14.48 22.33 -23.43
N ARG A 339 -15.00 22.49 -24.66
CA ARG A 339 -15.04 21.42 -25.68
C ARG A 339 -13.60 20.94 -25.90
N LEU A 340 -13.30 19.66 -25.69
CA LEU A 340 -11.99 19.09 -26.03
C LEU A 340 -11.85 18.94 -27.55
N ALA A 341 -10.63 18.96 -28.08
CA ALA A 341 -10.41 18.48 -29.46
C ALA A 341 -10.77 16.99 -29.56
N ASP A 342 -11.26 16.55 -30.72
CA ASP A 342 -11.69 15.16 -30.92
C ASP A 342 -10.57 14.17 -30.58
N ALA A 343 -9.32 14.44 -31.01
CA ALA A 343 -8.18 13.58 -30.70
C ALA A 343 -7.90 13.50 -29.19
N THR A 344 -8.00 14.62 -28.46
CA THR A 344 -7.83 14.64 -27.00
C THR A 344 -8.91 13.82 -26.31
N ALA A 345 -10.18 13.98 -26.73
CA ALA A 345 -11.29 13.21 -26.18
C ALA A 345 -11.12 11.70 -26.43
N ILE A 346 -10.65 11.32 -27.63
CA ILE A 346 -10.34 9.93 -28.02
C ILE A 346 -9.23 9.34 -27.12
N VAL A 347 -8.13 10.07 -26.92
CA VAL A 347 -7.01 9.62 -26.07
C VAL A 347 -7.44 9.48 -24.62
N LEU A 348 -8.14 10.46 -24.05
CA LEU A 348 -8.61 10.38 -22.66
C LEU A 348 -9.64 9.25 -22.47
N THR A 349 -10.48 8.98 -23.46
CA THR A 349 -11.39 7.82 -23.45
C THR A 349 -10.61 6.51 -23.45
N LYS A 350 -9.56 6.41 -24.26
CA LYS A 350 -8.67 5.24 -24.28
C LYS A 350 -7.93 5.06 -22.95
N GLN A 351 -7.42 6.14 -22.35
CA GLN A 351 -6.79 6.08 -21.03
C GLN A 351 -7.78 5.62 -19.95
N ARG A 352 -9.02 6.12 -19.96
CA ARG A 352 -10.08 5.67 -19.06
C ARG A 352 -10.36 4.19 -19.21
N GLN A 353 -10.49 3.71 -20.45
CA GLN A 353 -10.71 2.29 -20.73
C GLN A 353 -9.56 1.43 -20.17
N LEU A 354 -8.31 1.74 -20.55
CA LEU A 354 -7.13 1.00 -20.11
C LEU A 354 -6.97 1.03 -18.58
N PHE A 355 -7.29 2.16 -17.95
CA PHE A 355 -7.25 2.30 -16.51
C PHE A 355 -8.27 1.39 -15.83
N LEU A 356 -9.54 1.41 -16.25
CA LEU A 356 -10.61 0.62 -15.62
C LEU A 356 -10.49 -0.89 -15.88
N GLU A 357 -9.97 -1.29 -17.04
CA GLU A 357 -9.70 -2.71 -17.36
C GLU A 357 -8.50 -3.25 -16.55
N LYS A 358 -7.52 -2.40 -16.23
CA LYS A 358 -6.39 -2.75 -15.35
C LYS A 358 -6.82 -2.72 -13.88
N TRP A 359 -7.27 -1.58 -13.39
CA TRP A 359 -7.63 -1.32 -11.99
C TRP A 359 -9.08 -1.67 -11.71
N THR A 360 -9.35 -2.96 -11.67
CA THR A 360 -10.71 -3.48 -11.45
C THR A 360 -11.12 -3.34 -9.99
N LEU A 361 -12.37 -2.97 -9.75
CA LEU A 361 -12.93 -2.94 -8.42
C LEU A 361 -13.40 -4.34 -8.01
N ALA A 362 -13.11 -4.76 -6.79
CA ALA A 362 -13.64 -5.98 -6.20
C ALA A 362 -15.18 -5.91 -6.15
N PRO A 363 -15.88 -7.04 -6.37
CA PRO A 363 -17.32 -7.06 -6.30
C PRO A 363 -17.79 -6.55 -4.95
N TYR A 364 -18.65 -5.53 -5.00
CA TYR A 364 -19.29 -4.96 -3.84
C TYR A 364 -20.73 -5.45 -3.76
N SER A 365 -21.05 -6.17 -2.69
CA SER A 365 -22.43 -6.41 -2.29
C SER A 365 -22.83 -5.29 -1.32
N PRO A 366 -23.85 -4.47 -1.62
CA PRO A 366 -24.30 -3.45 -0.69
C PRO A 366 -24.64 -4.07 0.65
N ALA A 367 -24.21 -3.40 1.72
CA ALA A 367 -24.60 -3.80 3.08
C ALA A 367 -26.14 -3.78 3.17
N PRO A 368 -26.74 -4.66 4.00
CA PRO A 368 -28.18 -4.63 4.22
C PRO A 368 -28.62 -3.22 4.61
N THR A 369 -29.54 -2.62 3.85
CA THR A 369 -30.00 -1.27 4.13
C THR A 369 -30.77 -1.26 5.43
N SER A 370 -30.25 -0.53 6.42
CA SER A 370 -30.96 -0.31 7.66
C SER A 370 -32.12 0.67 7.44
N GLN A 371 -33.29 0.36 7.98
CA GLN A 371 -34.43 1.29 7.96
C GLN A 371 -34.35 2.34 9.08
N GLN A 372 -33.46 2.13 10.05
CA GLN A 372 -33.29 2.97 11.25
C GLN A 372 -31.80 3.11 11.60
N LEU A 373 -31.46 4.10 12.40
CA LEU A 373 -30.16 4.23 13.02
C LEU A 373 -29.90 3.01 13.90
N SER A 374 -28.73 2.39 13.73
CA SER A 374 -28.29 1.27 14.58
C SER A 374 -26.83 1.43 14.97
N LEU A 375 -26.50 0.91 16.15
CA LEU A 375 -25.15 0.76 16.65
C LEU A 375 -25.00 -0.72 17.03
N THR A 376 -24.21 -1.46 16.27
CA THR A 376 -24.11 -2.92 16.38
C THR A 376 -22.72 -3.33 16.88
N PRO A 377 -22.59 -3.98 18.05
CA PRO A 377 -21.29 -4.46 18.52
C PRO A 377 -20.65 -5.49 17.57
N ILE A 378 -19.38 -5.32 17.26
CA ILE A 378 -18.57 -6.25 16.47
C ILE A 378 -17.78 -7.12 17.47
N THR A 379 -18.07 -8.43 17.51
CA THR A 379 -17.50 -9.33 18.54
C THR A 379 -16.35 -10.20 18.07
N ASP A 380 -16.07 -10.17 16.77
CA ASP A 380 -15.15 -11.05 16.07
C ASP A 380 -14.16 -10.29 15.17
N ALA A 381 -14.08 -8.96 15.26
CA ALA A 381 -13.30 -8.09 14.38
C ALA A 381 -13.57 -8.35 12.88
N ALA A 382 -14.80 -8.76 12.53
CA ALA A 382 -15.18 -8.98 11.14
C ALA A 382 -15.20 -7.67 10.34
N PRO A 383 -15.00 -7.73 9.00
CA PRO A 383 -15.11 -6.56 8.13
C PRO A 383 -16.48 -5.90 8.27
N THR A 384 -16.53 -4.57 8.40
CA THR A 384 -17.79 -3.83 8.61
C THR A 384 -18.82 -4.01 7.50
N LEU A 385 -18.39 -4.24 6.25
CA LEU A 385 -19.31 -4.56 5.13
C LEU A 385 -20.12 -5.84 5.35
N GLN A 386 -19.66 -6.75 6.21
CA GLN A 386 -20.32 -8.02 6.50
C GLN A 386 -21.21 -7.95 7.75
N ILE A 387 -21.18 -6.83 8.48
CA ILE A 387 -21.97 -6.66 9.70
C ILE A 387 -23.38 -6.21 9.32
N ALA A 388 -24.37 -7.05 9.63
CA ALA A 388 -25.76 -6.67 9.49
C ALA A 388 -26.21 -5.80 10.69
N PRO A 389 -27.10 -4.81 10.49
CA PRO A 389 -27.65 -4.03 11.58
C PRO A 389 -28.50 -4.93 12.51
N LEU A 390 -28.21 -4.90 13.81
CA LEU A 390 -29.03 -5.56 14.83
C LEU A 390 -30.23 -4.72 15.23
N SER A 391 -31.26 -5.37 15.77
CA SER A 391 -32.34 -4.67 16.47
C SER A 391 -31.78 -3.95 17.71
N ALA A 392 -32.43 -2.87 18.14
CA ALA A 392 -32.01 -2.13 19.34
C ALA A 392 -31.98 -3.03 20.59
N ALA A 393 -32.91 -3.99 20.69
CA ALA A 393 -32.96 -4.94 21.80
C ALA A 393 -31.78 -5.92 21.79
N ASP A 394 -31.45 -6.48 20.63
CA ASP A 394 -30.32 -7.42 20.50
C ASP A 394 -28.98 -6.72 20.71
N ALA A 395 -28.82 -5.52 20.14
CA ALA A 395 -27.63 -4.70 20.35
C ALA A 395 -27.46 -4.34 21.84
N LEU A 396 -28.54 -3.98 22.53
CA LEU A 396 -28.53 -3.71 23.97
C LEU A 396 -28.17 -4.96 24.77
N GLN A 397 -28.76 -6.11 24.44
CA GLN A 397 -28.47 -7.38 25.13
C GLN A 397 -26.98 -7.77 25.00
N GLN A 398 -26.40 -7.56 23.81
CA GLN A 398 -25.01 -7.85 23.55
C GLN A 398 -24.07 -6.85 24.26
N ALA A 399 -24.38 -5.55 24.21
CA ALA A 399 -23.60 -4.50 24.87
C ALA A 399 -23.71 -4.53 26.42
N ALA A 400 -24.79 -5.08 26.96
CA ALA A 400 -24.99 -5.22 28.40
C ALA A 400 -24.09 -6.29 29.04
N GLN A 401 -23.48 -7.18 28.26
CA GLN A 401 -22.54 -8.16 28.79
C GLN A 401 -21.23 -7.48 29.23
N PRO A 402 -20.81 -7.62 30.50
CA PRO A 402 -19.57 -7.03 30.98
C PRO A 402 -18.36 -7.58 30.22
N VAL A 403 -17.53 -6.68 29.70
CA VAL A 403 -16.22 -7.02 29.16
C VAL A 403 -15.25 -7.18 30.32
N LEU A 404 -14.60 -8.34 30.42
CA LEU A 404 -13.62 -8.60 31.47
C LEU A 404 -12.30 -7.92 31.15
N ALA A 405 -11.67 -7.37 32.18
CA ALA A 405 -10.35 -6.79 32.07
C ALA A 405 -9.55 -7.03 33.34
N ALA A 406 -8.23 -7.03 33.23
CA ALA A 406 -7.33 -7.01 34.38
C ALA A 406 -6.64 -5.65 34.49
N ARG A 407 -6.03 -5.37 35.64
CA ARG A 407 -5.26 -4.13 35.82
C ARG A 407 -4.07 -4.10 34.86
N GLY A 408 -3.86 -2.94 34.23
CA GLY A 408 -2.83 -2.75 33.22
C GLY A 408 -3.18 -3.30 31.83
N SER A 409 -4.45 -3.68 31.57
CA SER A 409 -4.86 -4.20 30.25
C SER A 409 -5.17 -3.08 29.26
N GLN A 410 -5.14 -3.44 27.98
CA GLN A 410 -5.58 -2.59 26.87
C GLN A 410 -6.73 -3.30 26.15
N LEU A 411 -7.91 -2.68 26.14
CA LEU A 411 -9.12 -3.26 25.54
C LEU A 411 -9.47 -2.57 24.23
N LEU A 412 -10.07 -3.34 23.33
CA LEU A 412 -10.60 -2.87 22.06
C LEU A 412 -12.08 -3.25 21.96
N LEU A 413 -12.97 -2.26 21.92
CA LEU A 413 -14.40 -2.46 21.67
C LEU A 413 -14.74 -1.88 20.30
N GLU A 414 -15.50 -2.63 19.51
CA GLU A 414 -15.81 -2.24 18.12
C GLU A 414 -17.31 -2.27 17.87
N PHE A 415 -17.77 -1.33 17.04
CA PHE A 415 -19.17 -1.18 16.66
C PHE A 415 -19.28 -0.81 15.18
N ALA A 416 -20.35 -1.27 14.54
CA ALA A 416 -20.79 -0.81 13.22
C ALA A 416 -22.01 0.10 13.38
N ILE A 417 -21.94 1.30 12.81
CA ILE A 417 -23.06 2.23 12.73
C ILE A 417 -23.71 2.08 11.36
N HIS A 418 -25.03 1.93 11.33
CA HIS A 418 -25.82 2.00 10.09
C HIS A 418 -26.88 3.10 10.19
N THR A 419 -27.15 3.77 9.09
CA THR A 419 -28.19 4.78 8.96
C THR A 419 -29.01 4.56 7.69
N ALA A 420 -30.27 4.99 7.70
CA ALA A 420 -31.16 4.99 6.54
C ALA A 420 -30.92 6.19 5.62
N THR A 421 -30.35 7.28 6.15
CA THR A 421 -30.18 8.57 5.47
C THR A 421 -28.81 9.15 5.81
N ASP A 422 -28.21 9.85 4.84
CA ASP A 422 -26.96 10.56 5.04
C ASP A 422 -27.07 11.57 6.19
N ASP A 423 -26.01 11.66 6.99
CA ASP A 423 -25.86 12.64 8.06
C ASP A 423 -24.42 13.17 8.06
N PRO A 424 -24.19 14.42 7.63
CA PRO A 424 -22.86 15.01 7.59
C PRO A 424 -22.33 15.41 8.97
N ALA A 425 -23.17 15.40 10.01
CA ALA A 425 -22.79 15.84 11.36
C ALA A 425 -23.60 15.12 12.46
N PRO A 426 -23.52 13.77 12.55
CA PRO A 426 -24.10 13.04 13.67
C PRO A 426 -23.50 13.50 15.00
N LEU A 427 -24.30 13.49 16.06
CA LEU A 427 -23.80 13.73 17.42
C LEU A 427 -23.50 12.40 18.09
N LEU A 428 -22.21 12.13 18.31
CA LEU A 428 -21.73 10.98 19.07
C LEU A 428 -21.17 11.46 20.40
N VAL A 429 -21.74 10.98 21.51
CA VAL A 429 -21.26 11.25 22.87
C VAL A 429 -20.87 9.93 23.52
N ILE A 430 -19.62 9.82 23.94
CA ILE A 430 -19.09 8.63 24.62
C ILE A 430 -18.74 9.03 26.05
N GLN A 431 -19.42 8.43 27.01
CA GLN A 431 -19.10 8.54 28.43
C GLN A 431 -18.10 7.42 28.76
N PRO A 432 -16.84 7.74 29.11
CA PRO A 432 -15.86 6.73 29.48
C PRO A 432 -16.35 5.90 30.67
N PRO A 433 -16.10 4.58 30.69
CA PRO A 433 -16.48 3.74 31.82
C PRO A 433 -15.84 4.22 33.12
N GLU A 434 -16.66 4.45 34.13
CA GLU A 434 -16.23 5.02 35.42
C GLU A 434 -16.68 4.14 36.59
N GLN A 435 -15.84 4.06 37.62
CA GLN A 435 -16.20 3.51 38.91
C GLN A 435 -15.88 4.55 40.01
N ALA A 436 -16.92 5.01 40.70
CA ALA A 436 -16.80 5.90 41.87
C ALA A 436 -15.89 7.13 41.66
N GLY A 437 -16.08 7.89 40.58
CA GLY A 437 -15.27 9.07 40.27
C GLY A 437 -13.96 8.79 39.55
N SER A 438 -13.63 7.53 39.27
CA SER A 438 -12.39 7.13 38.60
C SER A 438 -12.67 6.60 37.19
N PRO A 439 -12.54 7.43 36.13
CA PRO A 439 -12.79 7.01 34.76
C PRO A 439 -11.63 6.21 34.18
N LEU A 440 -11.93 5.24 33.31
CA LEU A 440 -10.93 4.58 32.47
C LEU A 440 -10.61 5.47 31.28
N ALA A 441 -9.32 5.59 30.94
CA ALA A 441 -8.90 6.34 29.76
C ALA A 441 -9.43 5.66 28.50
N LEU A 442 -10.06 6.45 27.62
CA LEU A 442 -10.71 5.98 26.40
C LEU A 442 -10.31 6.87 25.24
N THR A 443 -9.87 6.27 24.15
CA THR A 443 -9.58 6.95 22.88
C THR A 443 -10.51 6.38 21.80
N PRO A 444 -11.46 7.16 21.27
CA PRO A 444 -12.32 6.72 20.18
C PRO A 444 -11.63 6.87 18.84
N TYR A 445 -11.98 6.02 17.89
CA TYR A 445 -11.61 6.13 16.49
C TYR A 445 -12.81 5.81 15.61
N TYR A 446 -12.88 6.40 14.43
CA TYR A 446 -13.81 5.97 13.38
C TYR A 446 -13.07 5.54 12.12
N GLY A 447 -13.52 4.44 11.51
CA GLY A 447 -12.92 3.92 10.28
C GLY A 447 -13.34 4.78 9.09
N LYS A 448 -12.41 5.08 8.18
CA LYS A 448 -12.68 5.85 6.97
C LYS A 448 -12.56 4.98 5.73
N TRP A 449 -13.52 5.09 4.82
CA TRP A 449 -13.51 4.28 3.60
C TRP A 449 -12.52 4.81 2.56
N HIS A 450 -11.65 3.92 2.12
CA HIS A 450 -10.68 4.09 1.03
C HIS A 450 -10.74 2.89 0.08
N LEU A 451 -10.29 3.10 -1.17
CA LEU A 451 -9.87 1.98 -1.99
C LEU A 451 -8.43 1.64 -1.66
N VAL A 452 -8.15 0.35 -1.47
CA VAL A 452 -6.81 -0.18 -1.22
C VAL A 452 -6.51 -1.30 -2.20
N ARG A 453 -5.24 -1.67 -2.29
CA ARG A 453 -4.76 -2.81 -3.06
C ARG A 453 -4.44 -3.96 -2.09
N PRO A 454 -5.24 -5.04 -2.02
CA PRO A 454 -5.04 -6.10 -1.02
C PRO A 454 -3.76 -6.92 -1.20
N GLN A 455 -3.21 -6.96 -2.43
CA GLN A 455 -1.98 -7.66 -2.76
C GLN A 455 -0.94 -6.67 -3.25
N ALA A 456 0.31 -6.76 -2.79
CA ALA A 456 1.37 -5.79 -3.09
C ALA A 456 1.45 -5.41 -4.58
N SER A 457 1.64 -6.39 -5.47
CA SER A 457 1.71 -6.20 -6.93
C SER A 457 0.37 -6.34 -7.66
N GLY A 458 -0.74 -6.42 -6.92
CA GLY A 458 -2.06 -6.64 -7.49
C GLY A 458 -2.66 -5.44 -8.21
N THR A 459 -3.67 -5.68 -9.04
CA THR A 459 -4.43 -4.63 -9.74
C THR A 459 -5.90 -4.57 -9.33
N LEU A 460 -6.29 -5.40 -8.37
CA LEU A 460 -7.61 -5.38 -7.77
C LEU A 460 -7.68 -4.30 -6.69
N LEU A 461 -8.65 -3.40 -6.81
CA LEU A 461 -8.99 -2.41 -5.79
C LEU A 461 -10.12 -2.96 -4.93
N ALA A 462 -9.99 -2.85 -3.61
CA ALA A 462 -11.04 -3.25 -2.68
C ALA A 462 -11.38 -2.10 -1.73
N PRO A 463 -12.67 -1.91 -1.37
CA PRO A 463 -13.03 -0.96 -0.33
C PRO A 463 -12.55 -1.47 1.04
N SER A 464 -12.01 -0.55 1.83
CA SER A 464 -11.46 -0.84 3.15
C SER A 464 -11.75 0.33 4.11
N ASP A 465 -12.12 0.00 5.34
CA ASP A 465 -12.30 0.95 6.45
C ASP A 465 -11.20 0.83 7.52
N GLN A 466 -10.08 0.19 7.16
CA GLN A 466 -8.99 -0.14 8.08
C GLN A 466 -8.25 1.11 8.57
N GLU A 467 -8.29 2.21 7.83
CA GLU A 467 -7.73 3.47 8.31
C GLU A 467 -8.65 4.09 9.35
N LEU A 468 -8.16 4.18 10.58
CA LEU A 468 -8.86 4.70 11.73
C LEU A 468 -8.47 6.15 11.98
N VAL A 469 -9.46 7.03 12.01
CA VAL A 469 -9.31 8.43 12.41
C VAL A 469 -9.54 8.56 13.91
N GLU A 470 -8.57 9.08 14.66
CA GLU A 470 -8.68 9.28 16.11
C GLU A 470 -9.63 10.43 16.44
N GLY A 471 -10.40 10.27 17.51
CA GLY A 471 -11.45 11.20 17.91
C GLY A 471 -12.77 10.91 17.21
N ILE A 472 -13.69 11.87 17.31
CA ILE A 472 -15.02 11.83 16.67
C ILE A 472 -15.26 13.05 15.77
N ALA A 473 -14.28 13.95 15.68
CA ALA A 473 -14.37 15.14 14.85
C ALA A 473 -14.38 14.75 13.36
N GLY A 474 -15.31 15.32 12.61
CA GLY A 474 -15.47 15.01 11.18
C GLY A 474 -16.13 13.67 10.89
N LEU A 475 -16.68 12.98 11.90
CA LEU A 475 -17.49 11.78 11.70
C LEU A 475 -18.70 12.10 10.81
N THR A 476 -18.90 11.31 9.76
CA THR A 476 -20.06 11.35 8.87
C THR A 476 -20.72 9.98 8.79
N LEU A 477 -22.02 9.93 8.56
CA LEU A 477 -22.77 8.71 8.25
C LEU A 477 -23.39 8.81 6.86
N LEU A 478 -23.34 7.69 6.13
CA LEU A 478 -23.86 7.60 4.78
C LEU A 478 -24.83 6.43 4.69
N ALA A 479 -25.94 6.62 4.01
CA ALA A 479 -26.96 5.60 3.81
C ALA A 479 -26.37 4.39 3.08
N GLY A 480 -26.60 3.19 3.62
CA GLY A 480 -26.11 1.94 3.04
C GLY A 480 -24.59 1.70 3.15
N VAL A 481 -23.86 2.58 3.86
CA VAL A 481 -22.42 2.41 4.09
C VAL A 481 -22.18 2.29 5.61
N PRO A 482 -21.75 1.12 6.11
CA PRO A 482 -21.49 0.95 7.53
C PRO A 482 -20.28 1.78 7.95
N ARG A 483 -20.35 2.37 9.15
CA ARG A 483 -19.24 3.11 9.74
C ARG A 483 -18.69 2.36 10.94
N ARG A 484 -17.38 2.08 10.94
CA ARG A 484 -16.70 1.53 12.11
C ARG A 484 -16.53 2.59 13.18
N LEU A 485 -16.85 2.25 14.42
CA LEU A 485 -16.44 2.94 15.63
C LEU A 485 -15.59 1.97 16.46
N VAL A 486 -14.40 2.42 16.85
CA VAL A 486 -13.45 1.64 17.65
C VAL A 486 -13.13 2.41 18.91
N LEU A 487 -13.25 1.77 20.08
CA LEU A 487 -12.92 2.35 21.38
C LEU A 487 -11.72 1.60 21.95
N GLN A 488 -10.57 2.28 22.01
CA GLN A 488 -9.39 1.79 22.72
C GLN A 488 -9.47 2.25 24.18
N ILE A 489 -9.42 1.31 25.12
CA ILE A 489 -9.59 1.59 26.55
C ILE A 489 -8.36 1.08 27.30
N THR A 490 -7.72 1.96 28.06
CA THR A 490 -6.57 1.61 28.91
C THR A 490 -7.04 1.45 30.34
N VAL A 491 -6.78 0.27 30.92
CA VAL A 491 -7.03 0.00 32.35
C VAL A 491 -5.75 0.26 33.13
N PRO A 492 -5.69 1.27 34.02
CA PRO A 492 -4.49 1.53 34.82
C PRO A 492 -4.06 0.32 35.66
N ARG A 493 -2.76 0.22 35.96
CA ARG A 493 -2.21 -0.87 36.79
C ARG A 493 -2.70 -0.84 38.23
N ASP A 494 -3.11 0.31 38.71
CA ASP A 494 -3.63 0.62 40.04
C ASP A 494 -5.16 0.78 40.05
N ALA A 495 -5.84 0.51 38.94
CA ALA A 495 -7.29 0.63 38.84
C ALA A 495 -7.99 -0.21 39.94
N PRO A 496 -8.95 0.39 40.69
CA PRO A 496 -9.82 -0.36 41.57
C PRO A 496 -10.47 -1.55 40.85
N ALA A 497 -10.62 -2.66 41.56
CA ALA A 497 -11.39 -3.78 41.02
C ALA A 497 -12.89 -3.47 41.13
N GLY A 498 -13.69 -3.96 40.19
CA GLY A 498 -15.13 -3.76 40.18
C GLY A 498 -15.69 -3.44 38.81
N ARG A 499 -16.94 -2.96 38.80
CA ARG A 499 -17.66 -2.62 37.58
C ARG A 499 -17.52 -1.13 37.29
N TYR A 500 -17.03 -0.85 36.09
CA TYR A 500 -16.98 0.46 35.47
C TYR A 500 -18.13 0.59 34.47
N LEU A 501 -18.88 1.68 34.59
CA LEU A 501 -20.08 1.92 33.79
C LEU A 501 -19.88 3.18 32.94
N GLY A 502 -20.14 3.06 31.65
CA GLY A 502 -20.15 4.14 30.68
C GLY A 502 -21.31 3.96 29.70
N ASN A 503 -21.34 4.78 28.66
CA ASN A 503 -22.44 4.78 27.70
C ASN A 503 -22.00 5.39 26.37
N ILE A 504 -22.53 4.87 25.26
CA ILE A 504 -22.45 5.48 23.95
C ILE A 504 -23.83 6.04 23.62
N GLN A 505 -23.90 7.31 23.22
CA GLN A 505 -25.11 7.95 22.71
C GLN A 505 -24.85 8.43 21.29
N LEU A 506 -25.65 7.97 20.34
CA LEU A 506 -25.59 8.39 18.95
C LEU A 506 -26.93 9.00 18.56
N LEU A 507 -26.91 10.29 18.24
CA LEU A 507 -28.05 11.02 17.68
C LEU A 507 -27.76 11.33 16.22
N SER A 508 -28.62 10.85 15.33
CA SER A 508 -28.56 11.15 13.90
C SER A 508 -29.99 11.28 13.37
N GLN A 509 -30.27 12.34 12.63
CA GLN A 509 -31.58 12.58 11.99
C GLN A 509 -32.79 12.34 12.94
N GLN A 510 -32.72 12.90 14.16
CA GLN A 510 -33.74 12.76 15.23
C GLN A 510 -33.91 11.37 15.83
N GLN A 511 -33.10 10.39 15.43
CA GLN A 511 -33.06 9.05 16.02
C GLN A 511 -31.93 8.98 17.02
N LEU A 512 -32.23 8.50 18.23
CA LEU A 512 -31.27 8.32 19.31
C LEU A 512 -31.08 6.83 19.58
N VAL A 513 -29.85 6.37 19.50
CA VAL A 513 -29.43 5.03 19.94
C VAL A 513 -28.51 5.18 21.14
N GLN A 514 -28.70 4.33 22.15
CA GLN A 514 -27.86 4.30 23.34
C GLN A 514 -27.45 2.88 23.66
N LEU A 515 -26.16 2.67 23.97
CA LEU A 515 -25.63 1.38 24.41
C LEU A 515 -24.76 1.54 25.66
N PRO A 516 -24.96 0.73 26.71
CA PRO A 516 -24.11 0.75 27.88
C PRO A 516 -22.70 0.25 27.53
N LEU A 517 -21.70 0.79 28.21
CA LEU A 517 -20.33 0.27 28.24
C LEU A 517 -20.07 -0.27 29.64
N THR A 518 -20.01 -1.60 29.78
CA THR A 518 -19.75 -2.23 31.08
C THR A 518 -18.42 -2.97 31.04
N ILE A 519 -17.48 -2.54 31.88
CA ILE A 519 -16.17 -3.20 32.04
C ILE A 519 -16.06 -3.72 33.48
N GLU A 520 -15.70 -4.99 33.65
CA GLU A 520 -15.44 -5.59 34.95
C GLU A 520 -13.92 -5.77 35.12
N VAL A 521 -13.31 -4.90 35.92
CA VAL A 521 -11.88 -4.97 36.26
C VAL A 521 -11.68 -5.98 37.38
N LEU A 522 -11.01 -7.08 37.05
CA LEU A 522 -10.68 -8.15 37.98
C LEU A 522 -9.60 -7.71 38.98
N PRO A 523 -9.59 -8.25 40.22
CA PRO A 523 -8.60 -7.94 41.24
C PRO A 523 -7.26 -8.65 40.98
N LEU A 524 -6.73 -8.53 39.77
CA LEU A 524 -5.44 -9.08 39.35
C LEU A 524 -4.76 -8.12 38.36
N THR A 525 -3.43 -8.19 38.30
CA THR A 525 -2.62 -7.38 37.40
C THR A 525 -1.93 -8.30 36.41
N LEU A 526 -2.04 -8.00 35.11
CA LEU A 526 -1.36 -8.80 34.09
C LEU A 526 0.15 -8.57 34.14
N PRO A 527 0.96 -9.63 33.90
CA PRO A 527 2.38 -9.48 33.64
C PRO A 527 2.66 -8.43 32.54
N ALA A 528 3.83 -7.81 32.58
CA ALA A 528 4.30 -6.99 31.47
C ALA A 528 4.53 -7.87 30.22
N ALA A 529 4.46 -7.28 29.03
CA ALA A 529 4.87 -7.95 27.82
C ALA A 529 6.36 -8.35 27.93
N SER A 530 6.67 -9.60 27.64
CA SER A 530 8.02 -10.16 27.77
C SER A 530 8.72 -10.42 26.44
N LYS A 531 7.99 -10.31 25.33
CA LYS A 531 8.50 -10.55 23.98
C LYS A 531 8.46 -9.26 23.16
N PRO A 532 9.45 -8.98 22.31
CA PRO A 532 9.39 -7.87 21.37
C PRO A 532 8.40 -8.18 20.25
N VAL A 533 7.20 -7.58 20.34
CA VAL A 533 6.18 -7.62 19.29
C VAL A 533 5.87 -6.20 18.84
N GLY A 534 6.10 -5.90 17.56
CA GLY A 534 5.81 -4.59 17.01
C GLY A 534 6.04 -4.47 15.52
N ILE A 535 6.58 -3.32 15.09
CA ILE A 535 6.62 -2.92 13.69
C ILE A 535 7.98 -2.34 13.30
N TYR A 536 8.24 -2.28 12.00
CA TYR A 536 9.33 -1.48 11.44
C TYR A 536 8.90 -0.03 11.29
N VAL A 537 9.73 0.92 11.72
CA VAL A 537 9.47 2.36 11.65
C VAL A 537 10.60 3.03 10.90
N GLU A 538 10.23 3.92 9.98
CA GLU A 538 11.14 4.79 9.24
C GLU A 538 10.67 6.23 9.36
N ALA A 539 11.59 7.16 9.17
CA ALA A 539 11.25 8.58 9.13
C ALA A 539 10.29 8.85 7.95
N PRO A 540 9.28 9.73 8.10
CA PRO A 540 8.41 10.08 7.00
C PRO A 540 9.20 10.55 5.76
N PRO A 541 9.00 9.96 4.56
CA PRO A 541 9.82 10.25 3.38
C PRO A 541 9.85 11.73 3.00
N TYR A 542 8.71 12.43 3.15
CA TYR A 542 8.58 13.84 2.82
C TYR A 542 9.50 14.76 3.60
N LEU A 543 9.97 14.39 4.80
CA LEU A 543 10.91 15.23 5.55
C LEU A 543 12.20 15.43 4.75
N ASN A 544 12.70 14.39 4.09
CA ASN A 544 13.91 14.48 3.25
C ASN A 544 13.69 15.35 2.00
N TRP A 545 12.46 15.51 1.53
CA TRP A 545 12.14 16.29 0.34
C TRP A 545 11.94 17.77 0.65
N LEU A 546 11.32 18.08 1.80
CA LEU A 546 10.87 19.43 2.15
C LEU A 546 11.88 20.21 3.01
N SER A 547 12.91 19.54 3.54
CA SER A 547 13.86 20.16 4.49
C SER A 547 15.26 20.30 3.90
N PRO A 548 15.60 21.47 3.34
CA PRO A 548 16.89 21.68 2.68
C PRO A 548 18.06 21.85 3.66
N ASN A 549 17.80 22.14 4.94
CA ASN A 549 18.84 22.29 5.96
C ASN A 549 19.06 20.96 6.71
N PRO A 550 20.27 20.37 6.66
CA PRO A 550 20.58 19.10 7.32
C PRO A 550 20.31 19.09 8.84
N GLU A 551 20.58 20.18 9.56
CA GLU A 551 20.37 20.20 11.01
C GLU A 551 18.89 20.29 11.37
N ALA A 552 18.13 21.11 10.65
CA ALA A 552 16.68 21.17 10.82
C ALA A 552 16.01 19.83 10.45
N LEU A 553 16.50 19.16 9.41
CA LEU A 553 16.06 17.81 9.04
C LEU A 553 16.34 16.80 10.16
N LYS A 554 17.52 16.84 10.76
CA LYS A 554 17.87 15.97 11.89
C LYS A 554 16.92 16.16 13.07
N GLU A 555 16.64 17.42 13.44
CA GLU A 555 15.70 17.74 14.52
C GLU A 555 14.27 17.27 14.20
N GLN A 556 13.80 17.45 12.97
CA GLN A 556 12.48 16.99 12.53
C GLN A 556 12.35 15.47 12.54
N ILE A 557 13.39 14.74 12.09
CA ILE A 557 13.40 13.26 12.13
C ILE A 557 13.39 12.78 13.59
N ALA A 558 14.15 13.42 14.48
CA ALA A 558 14.15 13.10 15.90
C ALA A 558 12.77 13.34 16.53
N ALA A 559 12.15 14.49 16.24
CA ALA A 559 10.80 14.81 16.71
C ALA A 559 9.74 13.83 16.18
N ALA A 560 9.78 13.50 14.88
CA ALA A 560 8.90 12.50 14.27
C ALA A 560 9.07 11.12 14.92
N SER A 561 10.31 10.70 15.15
CA SER A 561 10.62 9.42 15.79
C SER A 561 10.06 9.39 17.22
N ARG A 562 10.21 10.46 18.00
CA ARG A 562 9.63 10.58 19.34
C ARG A 562 8.12 10.44 19.36
N CYS A 563 7.43 11.15 18.46
CA CYS A 563 5.98 11.04 18.33
C CYS A 563 5.53 9.60 18.01
N ASP A 564 6.21 8.93 17.06
CA ASP A 564 5.91 7.54 16.72
C ASP A 564 6.19 6.59 17.91
N LEU A 565 7.31 6.78 18.62
CA LEU A 565 7.67 5.97 19.80
C LEU A 565 6.66 6.13 20.95
N GLU A 566 6.32 7.36 21.32
CA GLU A 566 5.34 7.66 22.37
C GLU A 566 3.97 7.07 22.02
N ARG A 567 3.57 7.18 20.75
CA ARG A 567 2.30 6.62 20.28
C ARG A 567 2.28 5.10 20.36
N LEU A 568 3.32 4.43 19.87
CA LEU A 568 3.42 2.97 19.91
C LEU A 568 3.48 2.46 21.36
N ALA A 569 4.19 3.15 22.25
CA ALA A 569 4.23 2.85 23.67
C ALA A 569 2.86 3.03 24.35
N LYS A 570 2.13 4.12 24.04
CA LYS A 570 0.76 4.34 24.53
C LYS A 570 -0.22 3.26 24.09
N LEU A 571 -0.05 2.74 22.87
CA LEU A 571 -0.82 1.60 22.38
C LEU A 571 -0.41 0.29 23.09
N GLY A 572 0.77 0.20 23.70
CA GLY A 572 1.26 -1.02 24.35
C GLY A 572 2.01 -1.96 23.39
N ILE A 573 2.51 -1.42 22.27
CA ILE A 573 3.46 -2.12 21.41
C ILE A 573 4.75 -2.37 22.20
N SER A 574 5.31 -3.57 22.08
CA SER A 574 6.38 -4.04 22.97
C SER A 574 7.72 -4.21 22.26
N GLY A 575 7.74 -4.39 20.94
CA GLY A 575 8.96 -4.51 20.12
C GLY A 575 9.01 -3.43 19.05
N LEU A 576 10.19 -3.23 18.44
CA LEU A 576 10.38 -2.20 17.43
C LEU A 576 11.63 -2.44 16.58
N SER A 577 11.56 -2.08 15.30
CA SER A 577 12.72 -1.64 14.51
C SER A 577 12.62 -0.12 14.34
N PRO A 578 13.30 0.70 15.16
CA PRO A 578 13.17 2.17 15.11
C PRO A 578 13.81 2.79 13.87
N ALA A 579 13.38 4.01 13.54
CA ALA A 579 13.97 4.86 12.50
C ALA A 579 15.34 5.39 12.96
N LEU A 580 16.37 4.53 12.97
CA LEU A 580 17.69 4.89 13.48
C LEU A 580 18.41 5.89 12.55
N PRO A 581 18.88 7.04 13.09
CA PRO A 581 19.80 7.92 12.38
C PRO A 581 21.12 7.23 12.02
N GLN A 582 21.89 7.84 11.12
CA GLN A 582 23.17 7.28 10.67
C GLN A 582 24.35 7.62 11.61
N ASP A 583 24.18 8.57 12.54
CA ASP A 583 25.18 8.95 13.54
C ASP A 583 24.94 8.28 14.90
N GLU A 584 26.02 8.01 15.65
CA GLU A 584 25.94 7.32 16.95
C GLU A 584 25.10 8.10 17.97
N ALA A 585 25.24 9.43 18.05
CA ALA A 585 24.50 10.23 19.01
C ALA A 585 22.99 10.14 18.79
N GLY A 586 22.53 10.22 17.54
CA GLY A 586 21.14 10.02 17.18
C GLY A 586 20.65 8.59 17.47
N MET A 587 21.46 7.57 17.19
CA MET A 587 21.12 6.19 17.57
C MET A 587 20.94 6.04 19.08
N ARG A 588 21.88 6.58 19.86
CA ARG A 588 21.84 6.54 21.34
C ARG A 588 20.63 7.27 21.90
N GLU A 589 20.26 8.41 21.33
CA GLU A 589 19.05 9.16 21.74
C GLU A 589 17.79 8.33 21.52
N ILE A 590 17.56 7.84 20.29
CA ILE A 590 16.37 7.05 19.94
C ILE A 590 16.30 5.75 20.74
N MET A 591 17.43 5.06 20.95
CA MET A 591 17.48 3.87 21.79
C MET A 591 17.17 4.18 23.26
N GLY A 592 17.76 5.25 23.80
CA GLY A 592 17.50 5.67 25.18
C GLY A 592 16.04 6.03 25.40
N GLU A 593 15.43 6.70 24.43
CA GLU A 593 14.01 7.06 24.46
C GLU A 593 13.10 5.83 24.41
N ALA A 594 13.37 4.90 23.48
CA ALA A 594 12.64 3.63 23.41
C ALA A 594 12.76 2.81 24.70
N MET A 595 13.94 2.76 25.32
CA MET A 595 14.09 2.09 26.62
C MET A 595 13.34 2.81 27.75
N GLY A 596 13.35 4.14 27.76
CA GLY A 596 12.58 4.95 28.72
C GLY A 596 11.06 4.74 28.60
N LEU A 597 10.57 4.45 27.39
CA LEU A 597 9.17 4.14 27.10
C LEU A 597 8.81 2.66 27.35
N GLY A 598 9.78 1.80 27.67
CA GLY A 598 9.54 0.42 28.08
C GLY A 598 9.45 -0.59 26.93
N PHE A 599 9.98 -0.29 25.75
CA PHE A 599 10.13 -1.29 24.69
C PHE A 599 11.08 -2.43 25.12
N VAL A 600 10.76 -3.66 24.70
CA VAL A 600 11.49 -4.88 25.03
C VAL A 600 12.71 -5.02 24.10
N PRO A 601 13.94 -5.08 24.64
CA PRO A 601 15.15 -5.29 23.83
C PRO A 601 15.30 -6.77 23.39
N PRO A 602 16.14 -7.05 22.37
CA PRO A 602 16.89 -6.08 21.58
C PRO A 602 15.98 -5.33 20.59
N LEU A 603 16.29 -4.06 20.33
CA LEU A 603 15.70 -3.32 19.21
C LEU A 603 16.40 -3.76 17.92
N LEU A 604 15.64 -3.89 16.83
CA LEU A 604 16.19 -4.28 15.53
C LEU A 604 16.71 -3.06 14.77
N ALA A 605 18.00 -3.03 14.46
CA ALA A 605 18.61 -2.06 13.57
C ALA A 605 18.52 -2.57 12.12
N TYR A 606 17.39 -2.27 11.47
CA TYR A 606 17.06 -2.82 10.15
C TYR A 606 17.82 -2.16 8.97
N THR A 607 17.78 -0.83 8.87
CA THR A 607 18.34 -0.08 7.72
C THR A 607 19.78 0.44 7.85
N PRO A 608 20.39 0.68 9.04
CA PRO A 608 21.69 1.35 9.12
C PRO A 608 22.80 0.75 8.25
N LEU A 609 23.03 -0.58 8.32
CA LEU A 609 24.08 -1.23 7.52
C LEU A 609 23.84 -1.08 6.01
N LYS A 610 22.58 -1.17 5.57
CA LYS A 610 22.18 -1.03 4.16
C LYS A 610 22.48 0.38 3.63
N ARG A 611 22.40 1.41 4.49
CA ARG A 611 22.58 2.82 4.13
C ARG A 611 24.04 3.28 4.06
N TRP A 612 24.99 2.51 4.62
CA TRP A 612 26.43 2.84 4.59
C TRP A 612 27.15 2.48 3.27
N GLY A 613 26.41 2.09 2.23
CA GLY A 613 26.96 1.76 0.91
C GLY A 613 27.31 0.28 0.78
N GLY A 614 27.97 -0.12 -0.31
CA GLY A 614 28.25 -1.53 -0.63
C GLY A 614 29.67 -2.03 -0.34
N ASP A 615 30.57 -1.17 0.14
CA ASP A 615 31.94 -1.58 0.50
C ASP A 615 31.98 -2.22 1.89
N PRO A 616 32.28 -3.53 2.02
CA PRO A 616 32.22 -4.22 3.31
C PRO A 616 33.23 -3.68 4.34
N ALA A 617 34.40 -3.20 3.92
CA ALA A 617 35.41 -2.69 4.83
C ALA A 617 34.95 -1.39 5.51
N SER A 618 34.47 -0.43 4.71
CA SER A 618 33.86 0.81 5.20
C SER A 618 32.64 0.54 6.09
N GLN A 619 31.75 -0.39 5.70
CA GLN A 619 30.60 -0.76 6.53
C GLN A 619 31.03 -1.27 7.91
N LEU A 620 32.04 -2.15 7.96
CA LEU A 620 32.55 -2.73 9.20
C LEU A 620 33.18 -1.68 10.13
N ASP A 621 33.99 -0.76 9.58
CA ASP A 621 34.62 0.29 10.37
C ASP A 621 33.59 1.29 10.91
N GLN A 622 32.60 1.63 10.08
CA GLN A 622 31.46 2.47 10.47
C GLN A 622 30.61 1.83 11.57
N TRP A 623 30.29 0.54 11.40
CA TRP A 623 29.58 -0.25 12.41
C TRP A 623 30.37 -0.31 13.72
N GLN A 624 31.65 -0.68 13.67
CA GLN A 624 32.47 -0.90 14.87
C GLN A 624 32.59 0.38 15.72
N THR A 625 32.79 1.52 15.07
CA THR A 625 32.87 2.82 15.76
C THR A 625 31.58 3.13 16.53
N ARG A 626 30.42 2.91 15.89
CA ARG A 626 29.10 3.18 16.50
C ARG A 626 28.77 2.16 17.59
N GLN A 627 29.05 0.88 17.34
CA GLN A 627 28.86 -0.20 18.31
C GLN A 627 29.66 0.04 19.61
N GLN A 628 30.89 0.54 19.50
CA GLN A 628 31.70 0.92 20.67
C GLN A 628 31.09 2.08 21.45
N GLY A 629 30.62 3.13 20.77
CA GLY A 629 29.93 4.26 21.41
C GLY A 629 28.63 3.84 22.11
N LEU A 630 27.81 3.03 21.44
CA LEU A 630 26.57 2.48 22.02
C LEU A 630 26.86 1.59 23.23
N THR A 631 27.87 0.73 23.16
CA THR A 631 28.28 -0.11 24.30
C THR A 631 28.73 0.74 25.50
N ALA A 632 29.50 1.80 25.25
CA ALA A 632 29.95 2.72 26.29
C ALA A 632 28.80 3.49 26.96
N SER A 633 27.65 3.65 26.29
CA SER A 633 26.47 4.31 26.85
C SER A 633 25.69 3.48 27.86
N GLY A 634 25.98 2.17 27.96
CA GLY A 634 25.26 1.26 28.86
C GLY A 634 23.86 0.86 28.41
N LEU A 635 23.45 1.25 27.19
CA LEU A 635 22.18 0.82 26.59
C LEU A 635 22.23 -0.67 26.18
N PRO A 636 21.08 -1.37 26.13
CA PRO A 636 21.01 -2.73 25.63
C PRO A 636 21.53 -2.86 24.19
N PRO A 637 22.13 -4.00 23.82
CA PRO A 637 22.66 -4.20 22.47
C PRO A 637 21.56 -4.16 21.40
N LEU A 638 21.88 -3.56 20.25
CA LEU A 638 21.07 -3.64 19.04
C LEU A 638 21.21 -5.00 18.38
N ALA A 639 20.11 -5.49 17.80
CA ALA A 639 20.15 -6.58 16.83
C ALA A 639 20.40 -6.00 15.43
N TRP A 640 21.57 -6.26 14.85
CA TRP A 640 21.96 -5.70 13.55
C TRP A 640 21.48 -6.57 12.40
N SER A 641 20.57 -6.06 11.56
CA SER A 641 20.10 -6.77 10.37
C SER A 641 21.17 -6.80 9.29
N LEU A 642 21.74 -7.97 9.03
CA LEU A 642 22.83 -8.16 8.07
C LEU A 642 22.33 -8.30 6.63
N PHE A 643 21.13 -8.85 6.47
CA PHE A 643 20.54 -9.15 5.18
C PHE A 643 19.03 -9.16 5.26
N ASP A 644 18.43 -9.03 4.08
CA ASP A 644 16.99 -9.07 3.88
C ASP A 644 16.70 -9.89 2.63
N GLU A 645 16.08 -11.05 2.83
CA GLU A 645 15.64 -11.94 1.76
C GLU A 645 16.69 -12.20 0.65
N PRO A 646 17.93 -12.60 1.02
CA PRO A 646 19.05 -12.59 0.10
C PRO A 646 18.95 -13.67 -0.97
N ASP A 647 19.36 -13.30 -2.20
CA ASP A 647 19.63 -14.26 -3.26
C ASP A 647 20.73 -15.26 -2.85
N LEU A 648 20.62 -16.51 -3.31
CA LEU A 648 21.60 -17.56 -2.99
C LEU A 648 23.04 -17.22 -3.43
N ALA A 649 23.20 -16.33 -4.42
CA ALA A 649 24.51 -15.90 -4.91
C ALA A 649 25.23 -14.95 -3.93
N THR A 650 24.51 -14.27 -3.03
CA THR A 650 25.10 -13.27 -2.11
C THR A 650 25.50 -13.86 -0.76
N LEU A 651 25.11 -15.11 -0.47
CA LEU A 651 25.37 -15.79 0.80
C LEU A 651 26.85 -15.80 1.23
N PRO A 652 27.85 -16.00 0.34
CA PRO A 652 29.27 -15.96 0.74
C PRO A 652 29.73 -14.59 1.26
N ALA A 653 29.24 -13.51 0.65
CA ALA A 653 29.58 -12.15 1.08
C ALA A 653 28.96 -11.84 2.45
N ILE A 654 27.69 -12.23 2.64
CA ILE A 654 26.96 -12.10 3.92
C ILE A 654 27.69 -12.87 5.02
N THR A 655 28.09 -14.12 4.73
CA THR A 655 28.85 -14.97 5.67
C THR A 655 30.16 -14.31 6.10
N THR A 656 30.88 -13.71 5.15
CA THR A 656 32.14 -13.01 5.43
C THR A 656 31.94 -11.82 6.36
N LEU A 657 30.95 -10.97 6.06
CA LEU A 657 30.58 -9.82 6.90
C LEU A 657 30.20 -10.27 8.31
N ALA A 658 29.31 -11.27 8.42
CA ALA A 658 28.81 -11.77 9.69
C ALA A 658 29.92 -12.31 10.60
N ARG A 659 30.87 -13.05 10.04
CA ARG A 659 32.01 -13.59 10.79
C ARG A 659 32.97 -12.50 11.24
N GLU A 660 33.21 -11.51 10.38
CA GLU A 660 34.10 -10.41 10.69
C GLU A 660 33.52 -9.50 11.80
N MET A 661 32.20 -9.23 11.77
CA MET A 661 31.52 -8.57 12.88
C MET A 661 31.68 -9.34 14.18
N LYS A 662 31.45 -10.66 14.17
CA LYS A 662 31.60 -11.51 15.36
C LYS A 662 33.05 -11.57 15.88
N ARG A 663 34.03 -11.51 14.97
CA ARG A 663 35.46 -11.47 15.31
C ARG A 663 35.83 -10.15 16.00
N ARG A 664 35.28 -9.02 15.54
CA ARG A 664 35.54 -7.68 16.08
C ARG A 664 34.79 -7.41 17.39
N ASP A 665 33.58 -7.93 17.53
CA ASP A 665 32.77 -7.88 18.76
C ASP A 665 32.10 -9.25 19.01
N PRO A 666 32.64 -10.08 19.91
CA PRO A 666 32.03 -11.37 20.26
C PRO A 666 30.61 -11.28 20.84
N ALA A 667 30.22 -10.12 21.39
CA ALA A 667 28.92 -9.88 21.99
C ALA A 667 27.88 -9.31 21.01
N VAL A 668 28.26 -9.03 19.75
CA VAL A 668 27.33 -8.55 18.73
C VAL A 668 26.14 -9.50 18.57
N ILE A 669 24.94 -8.91 18.44
CA ILE A 669 23.72 -9.60 18.05
C ILE A 669 23.50 -9.36 16.56
N ARG A 670 23.71 -10.40 15.75
CA ARG A 670 23.44 -10.37 14.31
C ARG A 670 22.06 -10.92 14.04
N ALA A 671 21.30 -10.23 13.20
CA ALA A 671 19.97 -10.62 12.77
C ALA A 671 19.91 -10.76 11.24
N GLY A 672 18.96 -11.53 10.74
CA GLY A 672 18.73 -11.64 9.29
C GLY A 672 17.32 -12.10 8.96
N HIS A 673 16.81 -11.67 7.80
CA HIS A 673 15.47 -12.01 7.32
C HIS A 673 15.55 -13.14 6.30
N PHE A 674 14.82 -14.21 6.57
CA PHE A 674 14.82 -15.44 5.78
C PHE A 674 13.47 -15.65 5.11
N ASN A 675 13.49 -15.90 3.81
CA ASN A 675 12.32 -16.16 2.98
C ASN A 675 12.40 -17.42 2.12
N HIS A 676 13.50 -18.19 2.18
CA HIS A 676 13.67 -19.36 1.34
C HIS A 676 14.43 -20.50 2.06
N PRO A 677 14.01 -21.78 1.97
CA PRO A 677 14.65 -22.89 2.70
C PRO A 677 16.15 -23.05 2.38
N GLY A 678 16.56 -22.70 1.17
CA GLY A 678 17.96 -22.70 0.74
C GLY A 678 18.90 -21.76 1.52
N GLN A 679 18.35 -20.85 2.33
CA GLN A 679 19.12 -19.93 3.17
C GLN A 679 19.50 -20.55 4.53
N VAL A 680 19.13 -21.79 4.82
CA VAL A 680 19.37 -22.47 6.11
C VAL A 680 20.83 -22.40 6.59
N GLY A 681 21.80 -22.36 5.67
CA GLY A 681 23.23 -22.22 6.00
C GLY A 681 23.57 -20.91 6.73
N LEU A 682 22.81 -19.84 6.52
CA LEU A 682 23.00 -18.56 7.21
C LEU A 682 22.58 -18.58 8.68
N LEU A 683 21.85 -19.61 9.14
CA LEU A 683 21.52 -19.75 10.57
C LEU A 683 22.78 -19.81 11.44
N ALA A 684 23.89 -20.37 10.94
CA ALA A 684 25.15 -20.42 11.67
C ALA A 684 25.79 -19.03 11.90
N GLU A 685 25.31 -18.01 11.17
CA GLU A 685 25.94 -16.69 11.10
C GLU A 685 25.14 -15.60 11.84
N VAL A 686 24.03 -15.95 12.50
CA VAL A 686 23.15 -15.00 13.19
C VAL A 686 22.76 -15.47 14.60
N GLU A 687 22.44 -14.53 15.48
CA GLU A 687 21.88 -14.78 16.81
C GLU A 687 20.33 -14.73 16.79
N ILE A 688 19.75 -13.95 15.86
CA ILE A 688 18.30 -13.84 15.64
C ILE A 688 17.99 -14.15 14.17
N ALA A 689 17.08 -15.09 13.93
CA ALA A 689 16.55 -15.35 12.59
C ALA A 689 15.10 -14.87 12.52
N LEU A 690 14.85 -13.84 11.73
CA LEU A 690 13.50 -13.42 11.36
C LEU A 690 13.06 -14.32 10.20
N ILE A 691 12.04 -15.15 10.42
CA ILE A 691 11.53 -16.10 9.42
C ILE A 691 10.10 -15.75 9.02
N ASN A 692 9.79 -15.88 7.74
CA ASN A 692 8.43 -15.74 7.21
C ASN A 692 7.92 -17.08 6.65
N ALA A 693 6.72 -17.09 6.06
CA ALA A 693 6.11 -18.27 5.47
C ALA A 693 6.96 -18.92 4.35
N GLY A 694 7.78 -18.15 3.63
CA GLY A 694 8.65 -18.64 2.57
C GLY A 694 9.82 -19.49 3.08
N PHE A 695 10.41 -19.16 4.24
CA PHE A 695 11.43 -20.01 4.88
C PHE A 695 10.83 -21.21 5.62
N GLY A 696 9.60 -21.04 6.10
CA GLY A 696 8.88 -21.96 6.97
C GLY A 696 8.56 -21.29 8.30
N ALA A 697 7.29 -21.29 8.67
CA ALA A 697 6.77 -20.66 9.88
C ALA A 697 6.04 -21.65 10.81
N ASP A 698 6.13 -22.96 10.54
CA ASP A 698 5.53 -23.98 11.39
C ASP A 698 6.31 -24.13 12.71
N LYS A 699 5.66 -24.67 13.75
CA LYS A 699 6.33 -24.99 15.03
C LYS A 699 7.58 -25.86 14.85
N ALA A 700 7.57 -26.76 13.87
CA ALA A 700 8.72 -27.60 13.52
C ALA A 700 9.88 -26.77 12.92
N ASP A 701 9.59 -25.74 12.13
CA ASP A 701 10.60 -24.84 11.57
C ASP A 701 11.23 -23.97 12.67
N VAL A 702 10.40 -23.46 13.58
CA VAL A 702 10.88 -22.74 14.78
C VAL A 702 11.81 -23.63 15.62
N ALA A 703 11.45 -24.90 15.82
CA ALA A 703 12.31 -25.86 16.51
C ALA A 703 13.62 -26.12 15.76
N ARG A 704 13.58 -26.21 14.42
CA ARG A 704 14.77 -26.35 13.55
C ARG A 704 15.72 -25.16 13.70
N VAL A 705 15.20 -23.93 13.78
CA VAL A 705 16.00 -22.73 14.04
C VAL A 705 16.64 -22.78 15.44
N ARG A 706 15.88 -23.15 16.47
CA ARG A 706 16.40 -23.31 17.84
C ARG A 706 17.49 -24.37 17.96
N GLN A 707 17.41 -25.47 17.18
CA GLN A 707 18.45 -26.50 17.14
C GLN A 707 19.80 -25.95 16.65
N HIS A 708 19.79 -24.89 15.85
CA HIS A 708 21.00 -24.15 15.43
C HIS A 708 21.48 -23.15 16.50
N LYS A 709 20.85 -23.13 17.69
CA LYS A 709 21.11 -22.18 18.78
C LYS A 709 20.82 -20.72 18.40
N VAL A 710 19.90 -20.53 17.47
CA VAL A 710 19.44 -19.22 16.99
C VAL A 710 18.08 -18.90 17.61
N THR A 711 17.83 -17.63 17.90
CA THR A 711 16.54 -17.15 18.41
C THR A 711 15.58 -16.91 17.23
N PRO A 712 14.48 -17.68 17.11
CA PRO A 712 13.53 -17.51 16.03
C PRO A 712 12.56 -16.35 16.33
N TRP A 713 12.48 -15.40 15.41
CA TRP A 713 11.45 -14.37 15.36
C TRP A 713 10.61 -14.57 14.11
N PHE A 714 9.36 -14.14 14.16
CA PHE A 714 8.54 -14.04 12.97
C PHE A 714 8.61 -12.63 12.39
N TYR A 715 8.50 -12.54 11.08
CA TYR A 715 8.20 -11.27 10.42
C TYR A 715 7.19 -11.47 9.30
N ASN A 716 6.30 -10.49 9.16
CA ASN A 716 5.34 -10.39 8.06
C ASN A 716 4.53 -11.67 7.78
N LEU A 717 3.91 -12.28 8.81
CA LEU A 717 3.05 -13.46 8.65
C LEU A 717 1.60 -13.10 8.26
N GLY A 718 1.36 -12.09 7.44
CA GLY A 718 0.05 -11.80 6.83
C GLY A 718 -1.10 -11.35 7.78
N THR A 719 -1.14 -11.72 9.06
CA THR A 719 -2.13 -11.25 10.05
C THR A 719 -1.47 -10.84 11.36
N PRO A 720 -1.75 -9.62 11.88
CA PRO A 720 -1.21 -9.16 13.16
C PRO A 720 -1.58 -10.04 14.36
N ARG A 721 -2.70 -10.77 14.30
CA ARG A 721 -3.16 -11.66 15.39
C ARG A 721 -2.25 -12.85 15.62
N ALA A 722 -1.44 -13.23 14.64
CA ALA A 722 -0.44 -14.29 14.77
C ALA A 722 0.60 -14.01 15.86
N ALA A 723 0.84 -12.73 16.18
CA ALA A 723 1.79 -12.33 17.21
C ALA A 723 1.35 -12.71 18.64
N GLY A 724 0.13 -13.22 18.82
CA GLY A 724 -0.43 -13.64 20.10
C GLY A 724 -0.28 -15.15 20.34
N PHE A 725 -1.41 -15.86 20.29
CA PHE A 725 -1.45 -17.31 20.54
C PHE A 725 -0.56 -18.13 19.59
N TYR A 726 -0.39 -17.76 18.32
CA TYR A 726 0.48 -18.51 17.40
C TYR A 726 1.96 -18.31 17.73
N LEU A 727 2.38 -17.09 18.07
CA LEU A 727 3.73 -16.82 18.58
C LEU A 727 4.02 -17.65 19.85
N TRP A 728 3.04 -17.78 20.74
CA TRP A 728 3.15 -18.65 21.91
C TRP A 728 3.24 -20.14 21.52
N GLN A 729 2.33 -20.64 20.69
CA GLN A 729 2.23 -22.06 20.33
C GLN A 729 3.44 -22.56 19.53
N SER A 730 3.95 -21.74 18.62
CA SER A 730 5.13 -22.04 17.80
C SER A 730 6.42 -22.01 18.62
N GLY A 731 6.47 -21.20 19.67
CA GLY A 731 7.68 -20.95 20.46
C GLY A 731 8.63 -19.96 19.78
N ALA A 732 8.16 -19.09 18.89
CA ALA A 732 8.99 -17.95 18.46
C ALA A 732 9.09 -16.90 19.58
N GLU A 733 10.19 -16.15 19.62
CA GLU A 733 10.53 -15.23 20.73
C GLU A 733 10.26 -13.76 20.41
N GLY A 734 9.94 -13.41 19.16
CA GLY A 734 9.62 -12.05 18.75
C GLY A 734 8.81 -12.01 17.46
N TYR A 735 8.19 -10.86 17.18
CA TYR A 735 7.38 -10.65 15.98
C TYR A 735 7.53 -9.20 15.48
N LEU A 736 7.84 -9.00 14.21
CA LEU A 736 7.78 -7.68 13.58
C LEU A 736 6.87 -7.66 12.34
N GLN A 737 5.89 -6.77 12.35
CA GLN A 737 5.03 -6.50 11.20
C GLN A 737 5.63 -5.42 10.31
N TRP A 738 5.72 -5.72 9.02
CA TRP A 738 6.04 -4.75 7.98
C TRP A 738 4.76 -4.00 7.58
N HIS A 739 4.69 -2.66 7.49
CA HIS A 739 5.63 -1.62 7.94
C HIS A 739 4.83 -0.45 8.55
N GLY A 740 5.45 0.35 9.41
CA GLY A 740 4.82 1.51 10.07
C GLY A 740 4.39 2.58 9.08
N ARG A 741 5.29 3.01 8.20
CA ARG A 741 5.02 4.02 7.17
C ARG A 741 5.90 3.77 5.96
N MET A 742 5.32 3.19 4.91
CA MET A 742 6.02 2.83 3.68
C MET A 742 5.05 2.98 2.49
N PRO A 743 4.72 4.23 2.12
CA PRO A 743 3.89 4.46 0.94
C PRO A 743 4.70 4.20 -0.33
N THR A 744 4.00 3.89 -1.42
CA THR A 744 4.61 3.81 -2.74
C THR A 744 5.04 5.21 -3.18
N ALA A 745 4.12 6.11 -3.55
CA ALA A 745 4.44 7.51 -3.80
C ALA A 745 3.41 8.48 -3.16
N LEU A 746 2.12 8.22 -3.36
CA LEU A 746 0.95 8.93 -2.87
C LEU A 746 0.18 8.02 -1.89
N PRO A 747 0.25 8.25 -0.56
CA PRO A 747 -0.33 7.37 0.47
C PRO A 747 -1.84 7.06 0.38
N TYR A 748 -2.58 7.73 -0.50
CA TYR A 748 -4.03 7.56 -0.67
C TYR A 748 -4.42 7.30 -2.14
N ASP A 749 -3.45 6.92 -2.99
CA ASP A 749 -3.70 6.52 -4.37
C ASP A 749 -3.15 5.10 -4.60
N PRO A 750 -3.96 4.04 -4.40
CA PRO A 750 -3.49 2.65 -4.50
C PRO A 750 -3.12 2.22 -5.92
N THR A 751 -3.21 3.13 -6.90
CA THR A 751 -2.91 2.88 -8.32
C THR A 751 -1.58 3.49 -8.76
N ASP A 752 -0.86 4.12 -7.82
CA ASP A 752 0.51 4.56 -8.01
C ASP A 752 1.51 3.39 -7.86
N GLY A 753 2.70 3.57 -8.43
CA GLY A 753 3.85 2.63 -8.44
C GLY A 753 3.63 1.10 -8.44
N ARG A 754 4.72 0.37 -8.23
CA ARG A 754 4.72 -1.09 -8.45
C ARG A 754 3.99 -1.87 -7.34
N GLU A 755 3.96 -1.34 -6.12
CA GLU A 755 3.52 -2.05 -4.92
C GLU A 755 2.35 -1.32 -4.22
N SER A 756 1.74 -1.96 -3.21
CA SER A 756 0.71 -1.33 -2.36
C SER A 756 1.36 -0.46 -1.28
N ASP A 757 0.64 0.54 -0.79
CA ASP A 757 1.04 1.26 0.42
C ASP A 757 0.99 0.34 1.66
N PHE A 758 2.06 0.34 2.46
CA PHE A 758 2.09 -0.36 3.76
C PHE A 758 2.16 0.67 4.90
N MET A 759 1.01 0.90 5.55
CA MET A 759 0.81 2.03 6.46
C MET A 759 0.07 1.59 7.73
N LEU A 760 0.81 1.15 8.76
CA LEU A 760 0.22 0.91 10.09
C LEU A 760 0.05 2.20 10.90
N LEU A 761 0.88 3.20 10.62
CA LEU A 761 0.79 4.58 11.09
C LEU A 761 0.35 5.46 9.91
N GLY A 762 -0.33 6.56 10.20
CA GLY A 762 -0.64 7.57 9.18
C GLY A 762 0.64 8.15 8.53
N PRO A 763 0.55 8.78 7.35
CA PRO A 763 1.70 9.29 6.59
C PRO A 763 2.50 10.39 7.31
N GLN A 764 2.00 10.93 8.42
CA GLN A 764 2.67 11.91 9.27
C GLN A 764 2.86 11.33 10.69
N ALA A 765 3.94 11.68 11.38
CA ALA A 765 4.32 11.10 12.67
C ALA A 765 3.73 11.81 13.90
N CYS A 766 3.64 13.14 13.89
CA CYS A 766 3.22 13.93 15.05
C CYS A 766 1.78 14.47 14.98
N GLU A 767 1.16 14.49 13.80
CA GLU A 767 -0.22 14.95 13.62
C GLU A 767 -1.22 13.84 13.90
N ALA A 768 -1.08 13.18 15.04
CA ALA A 768 -1.79 11.96 15.35
C ALA A 768 -3.29 12.17 15.27
N HIS A 769 -3.91 11.74 14.18
CA HIS A 769 -5.24 11.15 14.24
C HIS A 769 -5.43 10.03 13.22
N ARG A 770 -4.38 9.33 12.74
CA ARG A 770 -4.55 8.19 11.80
C ARG A 770 -3.67 7.00 12.12
N LEU A 771 -4.23 5.80 12.11
CA LEU A 771 -3.51 4.51 12.20
C LEU A 771 -4.32 3.42 11.48
N SER A 772 -3.71 2.29 11.18
CA SER A 772 -4.44 1.12 10.70
C SER A 772 -5.05 0.35 11.87
N HIS A 773 -6.26 -0.17 11.71
CA HIS A 773 -6.89 -1.10 12.65
C HIS A 773 -6.01 -2.34 12.89
N ASP A 774 -5.22 -2.76 11.91
CA ASP A 774 -4.22 -3.83 12.07
C ASP A 774 -3.20 -3.57 13.18
N LEU A 775 -2.85 -2.30 13.44
CA LEU A 775 -1.97 -1.95 14.57
C LEU A 775 -2.66 -2.20 15.92
N LEU A 776 -3.97 -1.97 16.01
CA LEU A 776 -4.76 -2.30 17.19
C LEU A 776 -4.96 -3.81 17.32
N LEU A 777 -5.05 -4.55 16.22
CA LEU A 777 -5.06 -6.02 16.26
C LEU A 777 -3.71 -6.59 16.74
N LEU A 778 -2.59 -5.99 16.34
CA LEU A 778 -1.26 -6.33 16.84
C LEU A 778 -1.16 -6.07 18.35
N GLN A 779 -1.67 -4.92 18.80
CA GLN A 779 -1.76 -4.58 20.22
C GLN A 779 -2.59 -5.64 20.97
N GLN A 780 -3.74 -6.03 20.43
CA GLN A 780 -4.56 -7.06 21.05
C GLN A 780 -3.84 -8.41 21.08
N ALA A 781 -3.01 -8.76 20.09
CA ALA A 781 -2.17 -9.96 20.15
C ALA A 781 -1.15 -9.93 21.29
N ILE A 782 -0.61 -8.76 21.65
CA ILE A 782 0.24 -8.59 22.84
C ILE A 782 -0.55 -8.88 24.12
N GLU A 783 -1.82 -8.46 24.19
CA GLU A 783 -2.69 -8.80 25.32
C GLU A 783 -2.96 -10.31 25.42
N ASP A 784 -3.09 -11.02 24.29
CA ASP A 784 -3.18 -12.49 24.29
C ASP A 784 -1.96 -13.12 25.00
N LEU A 785 -0.75 -12.66 24.67
CA LEU A 785 0.48 -13.16 25.30
C LEU A 785 0.51 -12.89 26.80
N ARG A 786 0.02 -11.73 27.24
CA ARG A 786 0.01 -11.36 28.66
C ARG A 786 -0.99 -12.21 29.45
N TRP A 787 -2.14 -12.52 28.88
CA TRP A 787 -3.10 -13.45 29.46
C TRP A 787 -2.58 -14.88 29.50
N LEU A 788 -1.91 -15.34 28.43
CA LEU A 788 -1.22 -16.64 28.42
C LEU A 788 -0.14 -16.71 29.49
N ALA A 789 0.67 -15.66 29.65
CA ALA A 789 1.70 -15.59 30.68
C ALA A 789 1.11 -15.64 32.10
N TRP A 790 -0.03 -14.98 32.32
CA TRP A 790 -0.77 -15.11 33.58
C TRP A 790 -1.27 -16.55 33.79
N LEU A 791 -1.85 -17.18 32.75
CA LEU A 791 -2.33 -18.55 32.83
C LEU A 791 -1.21 -19.55 33.16
N GLU A 792 -0.03 -19.39 32.54
CA GLU A 792 1.15 -20.22 32.83
C GLU A 792 1.66 -20.06 34.27
N GLN A 793 1.51 -18.88 34.87
CA GLN A 793 1.85 -18.65 36.27
C GLN A 793 0.85 -19.33 37.21
N GLU A 794 -0.45 -19.19 36.95
CA GLU A 794 -1.50 -19.80 37.77
C GLU A 794 -1.55 -21.32 37.63
N ALA A 795 -1.24 -21.87 36.45
CA ALA A 795 -1.18 -23.31 36.19
C ALA A 795 -0.18 -24.06 37.10
N ARG A 796 0.75 -23.36 37.73
CA ARG A 796 1.68 -23.94 38.73
C ARG A 796 1.01 -24.28 40.05
N TYR A 797 -0.14 -23.67 40.34
CA TYR A 797 -0.80 -23.75 41.63
C TYR A 797 -2.28 -24.13 41.54
N GLN A 798 -2.92 -23.94 40.38
CA GLN A 798 -4.35 -24.21 40.14
C GLN A 798 -4.52 -25.29 39.08
N VAL A 799 -5.27 -26.34 39.40
CA VAL A 799 -5.49 -27.48 38.49
C VAL A 799 -6.31 -27.06 37.27
N GLU A 800 -7.33 -26.23 37.47
CA GLU A 800 -8.18 -25.74 36.37
C GLU A 800 -7.38 -24.90 35.37
N ALA A 801 -6.41 -24.12 35.85
CA ALA A 801 -5.49 -23.36 35.00
C ALA A 801 -4.55 -24.27 34.22
N ALA A 802 -4.02 -25.32 34.84
CA ALA A 802 -3.19 -26.31 34.16
C ALA A 802 -3.96 -27.06 33.06
N LEU A 803 -5.21 -27.46 33.33
CA LEU A 803 -6.08 -28.12 32.36
C LEU A 803 -6.46 -27.20 31.20
N LEU A 804 -6.76 -25.93 31.47
CA LEU A 804 -7.03 -24.95 30.40
C LEU A 804 -5.78 -24.76 29.52
N LEU A 805 -4.60 -24.61 30.13
CA LEU A 805 -3.34 -24.44 29.41
C LEU A 805 -3.04 -25.63 28.50
N GLU A 806 -3.20 -26.86 28.99
CA GLU A 806 -3.01 -28.09 28.21
C GLU A 806 -3.98 -28.17 27.04
N ARG A 807 -5.28 -27.92 27.27
CA ARG A 807 -6.30 -27.89 26.22
C ARG A 807 -6.00 -26.86 25.14
N LEU A 808 -5.55 -25.66 25.51
CA LEU A 808 -5.14 -24.64 24.53
C LEU A 808 -3.94 -25.09 23.70
N ARG A 809 -2.95 -25.78 24.30
CA ARG A 809 -1.81 -26.34 23.54
C ARG A 809 -2.24 -27.38 22.50
N GLU A 810 -3.28 -28.15 22.79
CA GLU A 810 -3.82 -29.16 21.87
C GLU A 810 -4.66 -28.54 20.75
N GLN A 811 -5.45 -27.51 21.06
CA GLN A 811 -6.35 -26.88 20.08
C GLN A 811 -5.64 -25.93 19.12
N LEU A 812 -4.60 -25.23 19.58
CA LEU A 812 -3.91 -24.25 18.76
C LEU A 812 -3.12 -24.92 17.61
N PRO A 813 -3.29 -24.45 16.36
CA PRO A 813 -2.55 -25.02 15.24
C PRO A 813 -1.03 -24.90 15.42
N THR A 814 -0.33 -25.96 15.05
CA THR A 814 1.15 -25.99 15.00
C THR A 814 1.71 -25.66 13.62
N ARG A 815 0.84 -25.60 12.60
CA ARG A 815 1.16 -25.26 11.22
C ARG A 815 0.63 -23.88 10.88
N TRP A 816 1.47 -23.05 10.28
CA TRP A 816 1.15 -21.66 9.96
C TRP A 816 -0.02 -21.56 8.99
N GLN A 817 0.00 -22.37 7.93
CA GLN A 817 -1.05 -22.38 6.91
C GLN A 817 -2.46 -22.62 7.49
N VAL A 818 -2.57 -23.35 8.60
CA VAL A 818 -3.84 -23.58 9.31
C VAL A 818 -4.18 -22.38 10.20
N ALA A 819 -3.19 -21.84 10.91
CA ALA A 819 -3.37 -20.65 11.76
C ALA A 819 -3.79 -19.41 10.97
N GLU A 820 -3.18 -19.17 9.80
CA GLU A 820 -3.49 -18.05 8.91
C GLU A 820 -4.95 -18.02 8.46
N GLN A 821 -5.59 -19.19 8.35
CA GLN A 821 -6.97 -19.34 7.91
C GLN A 821 -7.99 -19.18 9.04
N LEU A 822 -7.53 -19.06 10.30
CA LEU A 822 -8.45 -18.93 11.43
C LEU A 822 -9.11 -17.55 11.46
N PRO A 823 -10.44 -17.49 11.68
CA PRO A 823 -11.11 -16.21 11.85
C PRO A 823 -10.68 -15.54 13.15
N SER A 824 -10.73 -14.21 13.18
CA SER A 824 -10.45 -13.38 14.35
C SER A 824 -11.22 -13.83 15.63
N ALA A 825 -12.45 -14.31 15.46
CA ALA A 825 -13.28 -14.89 16.53
C ALA A 825 -12.58 -16.01 17.32
N ALA A 826 -11.80 -16.87 16.67
CA ALA A 826 -11.14 -18.00 17.33
C ALA A 826 -10.13 -17.52 18.36
N TRP A 827 -9.29 -16.53 18.00
CA TRP A 827 -8.30 -15.92 18.89
C TRP A 827 -8.96 -15.22 20.08
N ILE A 828 -10.06 -14.51 19.84
CA ILE A 828 -10.82 -13.82 20.89
C ILE A 828 -11.46 -14.82 21.86
N GLN A 829 -12.00 -15.92 21.33
CA GLN A 829 -12.63 -16.97 22.15
C GLN A 829 -11.63 -17.61 23.12
N TRP A 830 -10.41 -17.94 22.66
CA TRP A 830 -9.38 -18.49 23.54
C TRP A 830 -9.00 -17.53 24.66
N ARG A 831 -8.89 -16.22 24.38
CA ARG A 831 -8.66 -15.22 25.44
C ARG A 831 -9.80 -15.18 26.45
N ARG A 832 -11.05 -15.16 25.97
CA ARG A 832 -12.24 -15.13 26.85
C ARG A 832 -12.26 -16.33 27.80
N GLU A 833 -11.84 -17.51 27.36
CA GLU A 833 -11.74 -18.68 28.25
C GLU A 833 -10.75 -18.47 29.41
N ILE A 834 -9.63 -17.80 29.15
CA ILE A 834 -8.64 -17.42 30.18
C ILE A 834 -9.24 -16.38 31.14
N GLU A 835 -9.88 -15.36 30.60
CA GLU A 835 -10.51 -14.28 31.39
C GLU A 835 -11.63 -14.82 32.30
N GLN A 836 -12.47 -15.73 31.79
CA GLN A 836 -13.54 -16.34 32.58
C GLN A 836 -12.99 -17.24 33.69
N LEU A 837 -11.93 -18.02 33.41
CA LEU A 837 -11.22 -18.76 34.47
C LEU A 837 -10.68 -17.81 35.54
N ALA A 838 -10.03 -16.72 35.13
CA ALA A 838 -9.48 -15.72 36.04
C ALA A 838 -10.55 -15.13 36.97
N LYS A 839 -11.72 -14.81 36.40
CA LYS A 839 -12.89 -14.37 37.18
C LYS A 839 -13.33 -15.43 38.18
N GLY A 840 -13.53 -16.67 37.74
CA GLY A 840 -13.97 -17.79 38.59
C GLY A 840 -13.04 -18.05 39.78
N LEU A 841 -11.72 -18.09 39.54
CA LEU A 841 -10.72 -18.29 40.59
C LEU A 841 -10.75 -17.18 41.66
N LYS A 842 -11.03 -15.93 41.27
CA LYS A 842 -11.09 -14.80 42.21
C LYS A 842 -12.39 -14.73 42.98
N THR A 843 -13.52 -15.13 42.40
CA THR A 843 -14.81 -15.23 43.12
C THR A 843 -14.74 -16.27 44.25
N LEU A 844 -14.03 -17.38 44.06
CA LEU A 844 -13.84 -18.41 45.09
C LEU A 844 -12.95 -17.93 46.25
N GLN A 845 -11.90 -17.14 45.94
CA GLN A 845 -10.98 -16.60 46.95
C GLN A 845 -11.61 -15.52 47.85
N THR A 846 -12.56 -14.72 47.32
CA THR A 846 -13.30 -13.74 48.14
C THR A 846 -14.41 -14.38 48.97
N GLY A 847 -15.08 -15.43 48.44
CA GLY A 847 -16.06 -16.21 49.19
C GLY A 847 -15.46 -16.86 50.44
N ALA A 848 -14.29 -17.50 50.31
CA ALA A 848 -13.60 -18.16 51.42
C ALA A 848 -13.17 -17.21 52.56
N LYS A 849 -12.86 -15.94 52.25
CA LYS A 849 -12.50 -14.91 53.24
C LYS A 849 -13.70 -14.24 53.91
N SER A 850 -14.91 -14.40 53.38
CA SER A 850 -16.15 -13.88 53.97
C SER A 850 -16.85 -14.88 54.90
N SER A 851 -16.41 -16.14 54.89
CA SER A 851 -16.93 -17.26 55.69
C SER A 851 -15.99 -17.68 56.84
N SER A 852 -15.00 -16.85 57.16
CA SER A 852 -14.05 -16.97 58.28
C SER A 852 -14.03 -15.67 59.05
#